data_AF-A0A8C5P0M4-F1
#
_entry.id   AF-A0A8C5P0M4-F1
#
_cell.length_a   1.000
_cell.length_b   1.000
_cell.length_c   1.000
_cell.angle_alpha   90.00
_cell.angle_beta   90.00
_cell.angle_gamma   90.00
#
_symmetry.space_group_name_H-M   'P 1'
#
loop_
_entity.id
_entity.type
_entity.pdbx_description
1 polymer ?
#
loop_
_entity_poly.entity_id
_entity_poly.type
_entity_poly.pdbx_seq_one_letter_code
_entity_poly.pdbx_strand_id
1 'polypeptide(L)'
;WSCWCVVLFSLLAWVSAEPTMYGKIVSPNYPQAYPNEIEKTWDIEVPEGFGVHLYFTHLDIELSEDCAYDSVQIMSGGIEEGKLCGQRTSKSPQSPIVQEFKVPYNKLQVTFKSDFSNEERFTGFAAYYTAVDVNECTDFADVPCSHFCNNFIGGYFCSCPPEYFLHDDMRNCGVNCSGDVFTTLFGVIASPNYPNPYPENSRCEYQIRLEEGFEVVVTMRREDFDVEPADSEGNCQDSLVFVTDNQQFGPYCGNEFPGPLTIETKSNTLDVIFQTDLTEQRKGWKLRYHGDPIPCPKEITANSVWEPEKAKYVFKDVVKITCLDGFEVLEGNVGSTFFYSTCQHNGKWSNSKLECQPVDCGIPEPIQNGKVNDPEDTLFGSVIHYTCEEPYYYMEHEGGGEYRCSGNGSWVNDVLGTELPKCAPVCGVPSEPFVGKQRIFGGQAAEIQNFPWQVFFQSSRAGGALIDERWVLTAAHVVEGTPDPTMYAGSRCIRARCLESAQRLTAHRVLIHPGWRPVDNPSARRNFDNDIALVQLKDAVKMGPTASPICLPGSAAEYGPTEGDLGLISGWGRTEEKDIVVRLRGAKVPVATLEKCREAQGEDPRAEAGAYVLTDNMICAGGEGADSCQGDSGGAFAVQDPNEGSPKFYVAGLVSWGKKCGSYGVYTNVKNYLDWIRKTMREASDPGHD
;
A
#
# COMPACT_ATOMS: atom_id res chain seq x y z
N TRP A 1 63.37 -52.22 -41.24
CA TRP A 1 63.84 -53.12 -40.18
C TRP A 1 62.62 -53.70 -39.49
N SER A 2 62.64 -55.01 -39.24
CA SER A 2 61.73 -55.81 -38.40
C SER A 2 60.34 -56.09 -38.99
N CYS A 3 60.12 -57.27 -39.57
CA CYS A 3 59.79 -58.59 -38.96
C CYS A 3 58.26 -58.75 -38.84
N TRP A 4 57.60 -59.42 -39.78
CA TRP A 4 57.32 -60.87 -39.80
C TRP A 4 56.61 -61.41 -38.56
N CYS A 5 55.32 -61.70 -38.71
CA CYS A 5 54.65 -62.87 -38.13
C CYS A 5 53.40 -63.18 -38.97
N VAL A 6 53.60 -63.95 -40.04
CA VAL A 6 52.50 -64.59 -40.78
C VAL A 6 52.12 -65.83 -39.99
N VAL A 7 50.99 -65.77 -39.28
CA VAL A 7 50.36 -66.95 -38.68
C VAL A 7 49.53 -67.60 -39.78
N LEU A 8 49.99 -68.75 -40.29
CA LEU A 8 49.18 -69.68 -41.05
C LEU A 8 48.09 -70.23 -40.13
N PHE A 9 46.86 -69.78 -40.29
CA PHE A 9 45.70 -70.57 -39.89
C PHE A 9 45.27 -71.41 -41.10
N SER A 10 45.61 -72.69 -41.03
CA SER A 10 45.00 -73.75 -41.81
C SER A 10 43.51 -73.82 -41.46
N LEU A 11 42.66 -73.16 -42.25
CA LEU A 11 41.23 -73.46 -42.28
C LEU A 11 41.07 -74.82 -42.96
N LEU A 12 41.02 -75.88 -42.15
CA LEU A 12 40.30 -77.10 -42.53
C LEU A 12 38.87 -76.66 -42.81
N ALA A 13 38.52 -76.46 -44.08
CA ALA A 13 37.14 -76.36 -44.49
C ALA A 13 36.49 -77.72 -44.24
N TRP A 14 35.89 -77.86 -43.05
CA TRP A 14 34.85 -78.85 -42.85
C TRP A 14 33.73 -78.45 -43.79
N VAL A 15 33.59 -79.18 -44.90
CA VAL A 15 32.39 -79.12 -45.73
C VAL A 15 31.27 -79.70 -44.86
N SER A 16 30.62 -78.86 -44.05
CA SER A 16 29.31 -79.18 -43.51
C SER A 16 28.34 -79.18 -44.68
N ALA A 17 27.73 -80.32 -44.98
CA ALA A 17 26.65 -80.38 -45.95
C ALA A 17 25.56 -79.38 -45.50
N GLU A 18 25.09 -78.53 -46.41
CA GLU A 18 23.98 -77.62 -46.12
C GLU A 18 22.73 -78.43 -45.73
N PRO A 19 22.04 -78.05 -44.65
CA PRO A 19 20.85 -78.77 -44.21
C PRO A 19 19.76 -78.72 -45.28
N THR A 20 19.20 -79.88 -45.61
CA THR A 20 18.30 -80.03 -46.77
C THR A 20 16.84 -79.87 -46.39
N MET A 21 16.08 -79.07 -47.16
CA MET A 21 14.64 -78.83 -46.94
C MET A 21 13.76 -80.07 -47.13
N TYR A 22 14.27 -81.10 -47.80
CA TYR A 22 13.61 -82.38 -47.96
C TYR A 22 14.65 -83.48 -48.20
N GLY A 23 14.31 -84.71 -47.89
CA GLY A 23 15.19 -85.85 -48.17
C GLY A 23 14.46 -87.17 -48.11
N LYS A 24 15.11 -88.23 -48.59
CA LYS A 24 14.56 -89.59 -48.61
C LYS A 24 15.46 -90.53 -47.83
N ILE A 25 14.86 -91.36 -46.98
CA ILE A 25 15.54 -92.40 -46.22
C ILE A 25 14.90 -93.75 -46.55
N VAL A 26 15.72 -94.77 -46.75
CA VAL A 26 15.25 -96.12 -47.06
C VAL A 26 16.11 -97.12 -46.31
N SER A 27 15.53 -98.23 -45.86
CA SER A 27 16.29 -99.32 -45.26
C SER A 27 17.32 -99.89 -46.25
N PRO A 28 18.41 -100.50 -45.77
CA PRO A 28 19.38 -101.17 -46.63
C PRO A 28 18.71 -102.15 -47.59
N ASN A 29 19.17 -102.18 -48.84
CA ASN A 29 18.67 -103.01 -49.94
C ASN A 29 17.23 -102.75 -50.43
N TYR A 30 16.45 -101.84 -49.83
CA TYR A 30 15.07 -101.55 -50.25
C TYR A 30 14.99 -101.29 -51.78
N PRO A 31 14.09 -101.96 -52.54
CA PRO A 31 12.95 -102.77 -52.09
C PRO A 31 13.24 -104.28 -51.93
N GLN A 32 14.50 -104.70 -51.94
CA GLN A 32 14.89 -106.07 -51.58
C GLN A 32 14.96 -106.25 -50.07
N ALA A 33 15.06 -107.51 -49.61
CA ALA A 33 15.10 -107.80 -48.19
C ALA A 33 16.33 -107.18 -47.51
N TYR A 34 16.14 -106.61 -46.33
CA TYR A 34 17.23 -106.02 -45.56
C TYR A 34 18.12 -107.13 -44.95
N PRO A 35 19.42 -106.86 -44.72
CA PRO A 35 20.32 -107.82 -44.06
C PRO A 35 20.02 -107.96 -42.57
N ASN A 36 20.35 -109.12 -42.00
CA ASN A 36 20.35 -109.35 -40.55
C ASN A 36 21.55 -108.61 -39.89
N GLU A 37 21.47 -108.39 -38.57
CA GLU A 37 22.48 -107.75 -37.72
C GLU A 37 22.97 -106.38 -38.22
N ILE A 38 22.10 -105.60 -38.85
CA ILE A 38 22.42 -104.25 -39.32
C ILE A 38 21.89 -103.19 -38.35
N GLU A 39 22.70 -102.18 -38.09
CA GLU A 39 22.27 -100.95 -37.44
C GLU A 39 22.62 -99.78 -38.35
N LYS A 40 21.61 -99.00 -38.73
CA LYS A 40 21.77 -97.84 -39.62
C LYS A 40 21.04 -96.64 -39.07
N THR A 41 21.78 -95.56 -38.88
CA THR A 41 21.25 -94.29 -38.39
C THR A 41 21.30 -93.22 -39.48
N TRP A 42 20.24 -92.41 -39.55
CA TRP A 42 20.14 -91.19 -40.34
C TRP A 42 19.94 -90.02 -39.40
N ASP A 43 20.93 -89.12 -39.35
CA ASP A 43 20.82 -87.83 -38.68
C ASP A 43 20.25 -86.84 -39.68
N ILE A 44 18.98 -86.48 -39.50
CA ILE A 44 18.26 -85.50 -40.31
C ILE A 44 18.42 -84.13 -39.65
N GLU A 45 18.99 -83.19 -40.38
CA GLU A 45 19.12 -81.79 -39.98
C GLU A 45 18.48 -80.91 -41.07
N VAL A 46 17.48 -80.13 -40.66
CA VAL A 46 16.86 -79.07 -41.48
C VAL A 46 17.35 -77.70 -40.99
N PRO A 47 17.22 -76.63 -41.79
CA PRO A 47 17.64 -75.29 -41.35
C PRO A 47 16.99 -74.88 -40.02
N GLU A 48 17.68 -74.03 -39.25
CA GLU A 48 17.10 -73.40 -38.05
C GLU A 48 15.82 -72.62 -38.41
N GLY A 49 14.82 -72.63 -37.53
CA GLY A 49 13.47 -72.10 -37.79
C GLY A 49 12.49 -73.12 -38.42
N PHE A 50 12.96 -74.33 -38.76
CA PHE A 50 12.12 -75.40 -39.31
C PHE A 50 12.08 -76.63 -38.40
N GLY A 51 10.92 -77.28 -38.35
CA GLY A 51 10.72 -78.61 -37.79
C GLY A 51 10.78 -79.69 -38.87
N VAL A 52 11.02 -80.93 -38.47
CA VAL A 52 11.04 -82.09 -39.37
C VAL A 52 9.67 -82.77 -39.39
N HIS A 53 9.03 -82.83 -40.57
CA HIS A 53 7.86 -83.69 -40.81
C HIS A 53 8.31 -84.92 -41.58
N LEU A 54 8.30 -86.08 -40.92
CA LEU A 54 8.73 -87.36 -41.46
C LEU A 54 7.53 -88.21 -41.89
N TYR A 55 7.55 -88.69 -43.13
CA TYR A 55 6.51 -89.52 -43.73
C TYR A 55 7.06 -90.89 -44.11
N PHE A 56 6.49 -91.96 -43.56
CA PHE A 56 6.72 -93.32 -44.02
C PHE A 56 5.75 -93.65 -45.15
N THR A 57 6.28 -94.09 -46.29
CA THR A 57 5.52 -94.51 -47.47
C THR A 57 5.45 -96.03 -47.64
N HIS A 58 6.36 -96.74 -47.00
CA HIS A 58 6.41 -98.20 -46.98
C HIS A 58 6.98 -98.66 -45.64
N LEU A 59 6.36 -99.67 -45.04
CA LEU A 59 6.84 -100.31 -43.81
C LEU A 59 6.47 -101.79 -43.85
N ASP A 60 7.50 -102.62 -43.90
CA ASP A 60 7.44 -104.09 -43.96
C ASP A 60 8.69 -104.63 -43.25
N ILE A 61 8.63 -104.65 -41.92
CA ILE A 61 9.70 -105.05 -41.00
C ILE A 61 9.17 -106.18 -40.13
N GLU A 62 10.01 -107.10 -39.67
CA GLU A 62 9.61 -108.18 -38.77
C GLU A 62 8.79 -107.67 -37.57
N LEU A 63 7.65 -108.31 -37.30
CA LEU A 63 6.75 -107.91 -36.21
C LEU A 63 7.16 -108.60 -34.90
N SER A 64 7.41 -107.81 -33.86
CA SER A 64 7.67 -108.30 -32.51
C SER A 64 6.99 -107.42 -31.45
N GLU A 65 6.80 -107.95 -30.23
CA GLU A 65 6.29 -107.17 -29.10
C GLU A 65 7.24 -106.00 -28.80
N ASP A 66 6.69 -104.79 -28.69
CA ASP A 66 7.43 -103.52 -28.56
C ASP A 66 8.54 -103.30 -29.60
N CYS A 67 8.43 -103.96 -30.76
CA CYS A 67 9.44 -103.98 -31.80
C CYS A 67 10.84 -104.31 -31.25
N ALA A 68 10.92 -105.33 -30.38
CA ALA A 68 12.14 -105.75 -29.70
C ALA A 68 13.17 -106.42 -30.61
N TYR A 69 12.74 -107.05 -31.71
CA TYR A 69 13.61 -107.59 -32.75
C TYR A 69 13.97 -106.48 -33.73
N ASP A 70 13.37 -106.49 -34.93
CA ASP A 70 13.62 -105.46 -35.93
C ASP A 70 12.77 -104.20 -35.69
N SER A 71 13.40 -103.04 -35.79
CA SER A 71 12.68 -101.77 -35.57
C SER A 71 13.31 -100.58 -36.28
N VAL A 72 12.47 -99.59 -36.58
CA VAL A 72 12.89 -98.23 -36.88
C VAL A 72 12.44 -97.30 -35.75
N GLN A 73 13.39 -96.70 -35.06
CA GLN A 73 13.21 -95.80 -33.93
C GLN A 73 13.44 -94.34 -34.39
N ILE A 74 12.58 -93.44 -33.94
CA ILE A 74 12.61 -92.01 -34.26
C ILE A 74 12.85 -91.25 -32.95
N MET A 75 13.96 -90.52 -32.89
CA MET A 75 14.44 -89.82 -31.70
C MET A 75 14.64 -88.33 -31.99
N SER A 76 14.15 -87.46 -31.10
CA SER A 76 14.35 -86.01 -31.16
C SER A 76 14.79 -85.50 -29.80
N GLY A 77 15.96 -84.85 -29.71
CA GLY A 77 16.44 -84.26 -28.45
C GLY A 77 16.54 -85.22 -27.25
N GLY A 78 16.69 -86.53 -27.50
CA GLY A 78 16.71 -87.58 -26.46
C GLY A 78 15.34 -88.16 -26.10
N ILE A 79 14.26 -87.68 -26.71
CA ILE A 79 12.89 -88.21 -26.56
C ILE A 79 12.61 -89.18 -27.71
N GLU A 80 12.01 -90.33 -27.40
CA GLU A 80 11.51 -91.26 -28.42
C GLU A 80 10.16 -90.75 -28.95
N GLU A 81 10.17 -90.23 -30.17
CA GLU A 81 8.96 -89.76 -30.89
C GLU A 81 8.13 -90.95 -31.39
N GLY A 82 8.78 -92.08 -31.66
CA GLY A 82 8.12 -93.36 -31.91
C GLY A 82 9.04 -94.49 -32.35
N LYS A 83 8.54 -95.72 -32.25
CA LYS A 83 9.22 -96.94 -32.68
C LYS A 83 8.28 -97.81 -33.51
N LEU A 84 8.73 -98.25 -34.68
CA LEU A 84 7.90 -98.95 -35.66
C LEU A 84 8.49 -100.29 -36.10
N CYS A 85 7.61 -101.27 -36.32
CA CYS A 85 7.86 -102.57 -36.92
C CYS A 85 6.54 -103.14 -37.50
N GLY A 86 6.60 -104.31 -38.13
CA GLY A 86 5.45 -104.94 -38.79
C GLY A 86 5.12 -104.34 -40.15
N GLN A 87 4.17 -104.98 -40.84
CA GLN A 87 3.64 -104.48 -42.10
C GLN A 87 2.50 -103.48 -41.86
N ARG A 88 2.61 -102.27 -42.42
CA ARG A 88 1.55 -101.25 -42.34
C ARG A 88 1.01 -100.91 -43.73
N THR A 89 -0.31 -100.78 -43.82
CA THR A 89 -0.99 -100.29 -45.02
C THR A 89 -1.51 -98.88 -44.78
N SER A 90 -1.61 -98.10 -45.85
CA SER A 90 -2.14 -96.74 -45.75
C SER A 90 -3.58 -96.73 -45.26
N LYS A 91 -3.88 -95.81 -44.35
CA LYS A 91 -5.24 -95.60 -43.82
C LYS A 91 -6.17 -94.92 -44.83
N SER A 92 -5.64 -94.36 -45.92
CA SER A 92 -6.41 -93.65 -46.95
C SER A 92 -6.10 -94.21 -48.35
N PRO A 93 -7.12 -94.56 -49.16
CA PRO A 93 -6.90 -95.04 -50.53
C PRO A 93 -6.31 -93.97 -51.46
N GLN A 94 -6.18 -92.71 -51.02
CA GLN A 94 -5.65 -91.59 -51.80
C GLN A 94 -4.23 -91.16 -51.39
N SER A 95 -3.64 -91.76 -50.34
CA SER A 95 -2.30 -91.39 -49.86
C SER A 95 -1.40 -92.61 -49.72
N PRO A 96 -0.14 -92.58 -50.17
CA PRO A 96 0.82 -93.65 -49.92
C PRO A 96 1.41 -93.62 -48.50
N ILE A 97 1.05 -92.65 -47.65
CA ILE A 97 1.62 -92.47 -46.31
C ILE A 97 1.02 -93.51 -45.34
N VAL A 98 1.88 -94.31 -44.71
CA VAL A 98 1.49 -95.34 -43.73
C VAL A 98 1.63 -94.87 -42.28
N GLN A 99 2.54 -93.93 -42.01
CA GLN A 99 2.75 -93.29 -40.71
C GLN A 99 3.45 -91.94 -40.92
N GLU A 100 3.17 -90.97 -40.05
CA GLU A 100 3.87 -89.68 -40.04
C GLU A 100 4.25 -89.27 -38.62
N PHE A 101 5.28 -88.43 -38.52
CA PHE A 101 5.74 -87.77 -37.30
C PHE A 101 6.02 -86.31 -37.62
N LYS A 102 5.45 -85.39 -36.83
CA LYS A 102 5.72 -83.94 -36.94
C LYS A 102 6.50 -83.52 -35.70
N VAL A 103 7.77 -83.19 -35.90
CA VAL A 103 8.70 -82.84 -34.83
C VAL A 103 9.05 -81.36 -34.96
N PRO A 104 8.81 -80.52 -33.94
CA PRO A 104 9.04 -79.07 -34.03
C PRO A 104 10.52 -78.66 -33.93
N TYR A 105 11.42 -79.64 -33.85
CA TYR A 105 12.86 -79.43 -33.73
C TYR A 105 13.54 -79.63 -35.09
N ASN A 106 14.65 -78.91 -35.30
CA ASN A 106 15.39 -78.94 -36.56
C ASN A 106 16.30 -80.17 -36.73
N LYS A 107 16.34 -81.07 -35.74
CA LYS A 107 17.15 -82.28 -35.71
C LYS A 107 16.31 -83.49 -35.36
N LEU A 108 16.42 -84.53 -36.17
CA LEU A 108 15.71 -85.80 -35.99
C LEU A 108 16.64 -86.96 -36.30
N GLN A 109 16.77 -87.92 -35.39
CA GLN A 109 17.56 -89.12 -35.60
C GLN A 109 16.63 -90.30 -35.86
N VAL A 110 16.84 -91.00 -36.98
CA VAL A 110 16.11 -92.23 -37.33
C VAL A 110 17.10 -93.39 -37.30
N THR A 111 16.85 -94.41 -36.50
CA THR A 111 17.73 -95.58 -36.35
C THR A 111 16.97 -96.85 -36.69
N PHE A 112 17.44 -97.56 -37.71
CA PHE A 112 16.96 -98.89 -38.07
C PHE A 112 17.90 -99.96 -37.53
N LYS A 113 17.35 -100.95 -36.83
CA LYS A 113 18.09 -102.05 -36.26
C LYS A 113 17.41 -103.37 -36.61
N SER A 114 18.19 -104.34 -37.08
CA SER A 114 17.73 -105.71 -37.28
C SER A 114 18.47 -106.69 -36.39
N ASP A 115 17.81 -107.78 -36.01
CA ASP A 115 18.36 -108.86 -35.20
C ASP A 115 19.09 -109.91 -36.05
N PHE A 116 19.42 -111.07 -35.48
CA PHE A 116 20.20 -112.12 -36.15
C PHE A 116 19.39 -112.95 -37.17
N SER A 117 18.05 -112.86 -37.20
CA SER A 117 17.20 -113.74 -38.00
C SER A 117 15.97 -113.06 -38.58
N ASN A 118 15.78 -113.20 -39.88
CA ASN A 118 14.50 -112.90 -40.55
C ASN A 118 13.83 -114.23 -40.91
N GLU A 119 12.71 -114.58 -40.25
CA GLU A 119 11.96 -115.81 -40.56
C GLU A 119 11.25 -115.75 -41.92
N GLU A 120 10.88 -114.54 -42.36
CA GLU A 120 10.24 -114.25 -43.65
C GLU A 120 11.02 -113.19 -44.47
N ARG A 121 10.60 -112.96 -45.72
CA ARG A 121 11.21 -111.95 -46.58
C ARG A 121 10.58 -110.58 -46.36
N PHE A 122 11.16 -109.79 -45.47
CA PHE A 122 10.74 -108.41 -45.20
C PHE A 122 11.50 -107.38 -46.04
N THR A 123 10.80 -106.48 -46.71
CA THR A 123 11.38 -105.50 -47.65
C THR A 123 11.91 -104.23 -47.00
N GLY A 124 11.62 -104.02 -45.71
CA GLY A 124 12.10 -102.90 -44.90
C GLY A 124 11.20 -101.67 -44.99
N PHE A 125 11.77 -100.47 -45.05
CA PHE A 125 11.00 -99.23 -45.06
C PHE A 125 11.50 -98.20 -46.09
N ALA A 126 10.58 -97.33 -46.51
CA ALA A 126 10.89 -96.13 -47.27
C ALA A 126 10.15 -94.94 -46.69
N ALA A 127 10.90 -93.89 -46.36
CA ALA A 127 10.39 -92.65 -45.81
C ALA A 127 10.98 -91.44 -46.54
N TYR A 128 10.29 -90.31 -46.47
CA TYR A 128 10.84 -89.01 -46.85
C TYR A 128 10.48 -87.99 -45.80
N TYR A 129 11.28 -86.95 -45.66
CA TYR A 129 11.04 -85.86 -44.72
C TYR A 129 10.98 -84.53 -45.47
N THR A 130 10.28 -83.57 -44.88
CA THR A 130 10.21 -82.18 -45.34
C THR A 130 10.38 -81.24 -44.16
N ALA A 131 11.11 -80.14 -44.37
CA ALA A 131 11.19 -79.03 -43.45
C ALA A 131 9.87 -78.26 -43.45
N VAL A 132 9.30 -78.04 -42.26
CA VAL A 132 8.07 -77.27 -42.06
C VAL A 132 8.40 -76.09 -41.17
N ASP A 133 8.04 -74.88 -41.61
CA ASP A 133 8.21 -73.65 -40.83
C ASP A 133 7.59 -73.81 -39.43
N VAL A 134 8.34 -73.45 -38.40
CA VAL A 134 7.83 -73.40 -37.03
C VAL A 134 7.22 -72.02 -36.83
N ASN A 135 5.98 -71.95 -36.32
CA ASN A 135 5.40 -70.65 -36.00
C ASN A 135 5.81 -70.25 -34.59
N GLU A 136 6.92 -69.51 -34.43
CA GLU A 136 7.42 -69.17 -33.10
C GLU A 136 6.44 -68.32 -32.28
N CYS A 137 5.49 -67.65 -32.94
CA CYS A 137 4.46 -66.86 -32.27
C CYS A 137 3.35 -67.70 -31.62
N THR A 138 3.17 -68.97 -32.01
CA THR A 138 2.06 -69.81 -31.51
C THR A 138 2.46 -71.21 -31.05
N ASP A 139 3.56 -71.76 -31.58
CA ASP A 139 3.89 -73.16 -31.41
C ASP A 139 4.71 -73.44 -30.14
N PHE A 140 5.18 -72.39 -29.46
CA PHE A 140 5.88 -72.47 -28.16
C PHE A 140 5.04 -71.85 -27.02
N ALA A 141 5.29 -72.30 -25.79
CA ALA A 141 4.54 -71.87 -24.60
C ALA A 141 4.87 -70.43 -24.14
N ASP A 142 6.09 -69.96 -24.43
CA ASP A 142 6.54 -68.62 -24.07
C ASP A 142 6.27 -67.65 -25.23
N VAL A 143 5.53 -66.58 -24.96
CA VAL A 143 5.23 -65.55 -25.97
C VAL A 143 6.51 -64.77 -26.28
N PRO A 144 6.97 -64.74 -27.54
CA PRO A 144 8.31 -64.25 -27.85
C PRO A 144 8.43 -62.72 -27.97
N CYS A 145 7.31 -61.99 -28.02
CA CYS A 145 7.23 -60.53 -28.20
C CYS A 145 6.25 -59.92 -27.19
N SER A 146 6.52 -58.72 -26.70
CA SER A 146 5.62 -58.07 -25.73
C SER A 146 4.33 -57.50 -26.34
N HIS A 147 4.35 -57.14 -27.63
CA HIS A 147 3.18 -56.55 -28.32
C HIS A 147 2.79 -57.32 -29.58
N PHE A 148 3.50 -57.13 -30.69
CA PHE A 148 3.16 -57.77 -31.96
C PHE A 148 4.26 -58.73 -32.40
N CYS A 149 3.94 -60.03 -32.49
CA CYS A 149 4.81 -61.06 -33.07
C CYS A 149 4.46 -61.30 -34.54
N ASN A 150 5.45 -61.15 -35.42
CA ASN A 150 5.29 -61.37 -36.86
C ASN A 150 6.11 -62.59 -37.29
N ASN A 151 5.43 -63.71 -37.58
CA ASN A 151 6.05 -64.93 -38.10
C ASN A 151 6.34 -64.81 -39.60
N PHE A 152 7.47 -65.32 -40.05
CA PHE A 152 7.83 -65.47 -41.45
C PHE A 152 8.57 -66.79 -41.67
N ILE A 153 8.77 -67.17 -42.93
CA ILE A 153 9.42 -68.45 -43.25
C ILE A 153 10.86 -68.46 -42.72
N GLY A 154 11.14 -69.33 -41.75
CA GLY A 154 12.45 -69.50 -41.10
C GLY A 154 12.70 -68.58 -39.89
N GLY A 155 11.69 -67.89 -39.36
CA GLY A 155 11.82 -67.16 -38.09
C GLY A 155 10.72 -66.12 -37.83
N TYR A 156 10.95 -65.24 -36.86
CA TYR A 156 9.98 -64.21 -36.45
C TYR A 156 10.66 -62.87 -36.12
N PHE A 157 9.88 -61.79 -36.08
CA PHE A 157 10.32 -60.51 -35.52
C PHE A 157 9.22 -59.82 -34.73
N CYS A 158 9.61 -59.04 -33.72
CA CYS A 158 8.70 -58.27 -32.89
C CYS A 158 8.54 -56.84 -33.42
N SER A 159 7.37 -56.25 -33.22
CA SER A 159 7.09 -54.85 -33.56
C SER A 159 6.19 -54.20 -32.51
N CYS A 160 6.25 -52.87 -32.44
CA CYS A 160 5.57 -52.09 -31.41
C CYS A 160 4.43 -51.23 -32.00
N PRO A 161 3.45 -50.83 -31.18
CA PRO A 161 2.45 -49.83 -31.55
C PRO A 161 3.08 -48.49 -32.00
N PRO A 162 2.34 -47.61 -32.70
CA PRO A 162 2.77 -46.24 -32.96
C PRO A 162 3.16 -45.53 -31.65
N GLU A 163 4.22 -44.72 -31.68
CA GLU A 163 4.79 -43.97 -30.53
C GLU A 163 5.58 -44.82 -29.51
N TYR A 164 5.63 -46.13 -29.70
CA TYR A 164 6.50 -47.04 -28.96
C TYR A 164 7.74 -47.36 -29.79
N PHE A 165 8.85 -47.62 -29.12
CA PHE A 165 10.09 -48.06 -29.76
C PHE A 165 10.40 -49.50 -29.35
N LEU A 166 10.89 -50.28 -30.31
CA LEU A 166 11.41 -51.62 -30.03
C LEU A 166 12.75 -51.47 -29.31
N HIS A 167 12.86 -52.12 -28.15
CA HIS A 167 14.05 -52.08 -27.31
C HIS A 167 15.21 -52.87 -27.96
N ASP A 168 16.43 -52.68 -27.47
CA ASP A 168 17.65 -53.30 -28.03
C ASP A 168 17.63 -54.84 -27.99
N ASP A 169 16.79 -55.44 -27.14
CA ASP A 169 16.55 -56.88 -27.08
C ASP A 169 15.70 -57.42 -28.25
N MET A 170 15.18 -56.53 -29.12
CA MET A 170 14.34 -56.83 -30.27
C MET A 170 13.03 -57.57 -29.92
N ARG A 171 12.61 -57.54 -28.65
CA ARG A 171 11.43 -58.26 -28.14
C ARG A 171 10.44 -57.39 -27.40
N ASN A 172 10.94 -56.42 -26.63
CA ASN A 172 10.14 -55.58 -25.73
C ASN A 172 9.93 -54.19 -26.31
N CYS A 173 8.84 -53.53 -25.90
CA CYS A 173 8.45 -52.22 -26.41
C CYS A 173 8.47 -51.19 -25.28
N GLY A 174 9.31 -50.16 -25.40
CA GLY A 174 9.29 -49.00 -24.51
C GLY A 174 8.47 -47.86 -25.12
N VAL A 175 8.01 -46.93 -24.28
CA VAL A 175 7.37 -45.68 -24.72
C VAL A 175 8.17 -44.47 -24.25
N ASN A 176 8.29 -43.47 -25.12
CA ASN A 176 8.78 -42.14 -24.72
C ASN A 176 7.58 -41.23 -24.44
N CYS A 177 7.19 -41.17 -23.18
CA CYS A 177 6.06 -40.42 -22.63
C CYS A 177 6.52 -39.09 -21.98
N SER A 178 7.71 -38.61 -22.34
CA SER A 178 8.31 -37.40 -21.76
C SER A 178 8.06 -36.15 -22.61
N GLY A 179 7.90 -35.00 -21.96
CA GLY A 179 7.86 -33.69 -22.62
C GLY A 179 6.54 -32.92 -22.48
N ASP A 180 5.52 -33.53 -21.87
CA ASP A 180 4.27 -32.83 -21.56
C ASP A 180 4.47 -31.82 -20.43
N VAL A 181 4.14 -30.55 -20.71
CA VAL A 181 4.16 -29.47 -19.72
C VAL A 181 2.74 -29.00 -19.45
N PHE A 182 2.29 -29.20 -18.22
CA PHE A 182 0.96 -28.85 -17.74
C PHE A 182 0.99 -27.48 -17.04
N THR A 183 0.28 -26.50 -17.60
CA THR A 183 0.27 -25.11 -17.10
C THR A 183 -1.07 -24.66 -16.55
N THR A 184 -2.10 -25.51 -16.63
CA THR A 184 -3.45 -25.23 -16.13
C THR A 184 -3.51 -25.38 -14.60
N LEU A 185 -4.32 -24.57 -13.92
CA LEU A 185 -4.40 -24.57 -12.45
C LEU A 185 -4.89 -25.90 -11.85
N PHE A 186 -5.60 -26.72 -12.61
CA PHE A 186 -6.02 -28.06 -12.20
C PHE A 186 -5.78 -29.03 -13.35
N GLY A 187 -5.50 -30.28 -13.03
CA GLY A 187 -5.30 -31.30 -14.06
C GLY A 187 -5.24 -32.71 -13.50
N VAL A 188 -5.21 -33.67 -14.42
CA VAL A 188 -5.15 -35.10 -14.14
C VAL A 188 -4.08 -35.71 -15.03
N ILE A 189 -3.17 -36.47 -14.44
CA ILE A 189 -2.08 -37.15 -15.15
C ILE A 189 -2.17 -38.64 -14.80
N ALA A 190 -1.97 -39.51 -15.77
CA ALA A 190 -1.96 -40.95 -15.56
C ALA A 190 -0.79 -41.59 -16.31
N SER A 191 -0.35 -42.76 -15.84
CA SER A 191 0.63 -43.57 -16.55
C SER A 191 0.10 -43.99 -17.93
N PRO A 192 0.99 -44.30 -18.90
CA PRO A 192 0.57 -44.84 -20.19
C PRO A 192 -0.30 -46.08 -20.02
N ASN A 193 -1.29 -46.24 -20.90
CA ASN A 193 -2.28 -47.33 -20.92
C ASN A 193 -3.23 -47.43 -19.73
N TYR A 194 -3.10 -46.60 -18.69
CA TYR A 194 -3.96 -46.66 -17.51
C TYR A 194 -5.46 -46.70 -17.86
N PRO A 195 -6.25 -47.65 -17.33
CA PRO A 195 -5.94 -48.58 -16.24
C PRO A 195 -5.39 -49.95 -16.68
N ASN A 196 -5.01 -50.14 -17.94
CA ASN A 196 -4.34 -51.36 -18.37
C ASN A 196 -2.85 -51.32 -17.97
N PRO A 197 -2.16 -52.49 -18.01
CA PRO A 197 -0.74 -52.55 -17.65
C PRO A 197 0.12 -51.51 -18.36
N TYR A 198 0.97 -50.81 -17.58
CA TYR A 198 1.92 -49.85 -18.15
C TYR A 198 3.01 -50.57 -18.96
N PRO A 199 3.68 -49.87 -19.90
CA PRO A 199 4.76 -50.46 -20.69
C PRO A 199 6.03 -50.70 -19.88
N GLU A 200 6.74 -51.77 -20.21
CA GLU A 200 8.09 -52.07 -19.71
C GLU A 200 9.14 -51.06 -20.22
N ASN A 201 10.30 -51.00 -19.57
CA ASN A 201 11.48 -50.22 -19.96
C ASN A 201 11.19 -48.75 -20.35
N SER A 202 10.27 -48.11 -19.64
CA SER A 202 9.76 -46.79 -20.01
C SER A 202 10.17 -45.75 -18.97
N ARG A 203 10.46 -44.54 -19.45
CA ARG A 203 10.79 -43.39 -18.61
C ARG A 203 9.92 -42.21 -19.04
N CYS A 204 8.91 -41.93 -18.23
CA CYS A 204 8.01 -40.80 -18.42
C CYS A 204 8.41 -39.64 -17.51
N GLU A 205 8.64 -38.47 -18.10
CA GLU A 205 8.83 -37.20 -17.38
C GLU A 205 7.72 -36.22 -17.78
N TYR A 206 6.83 -35.94 -16.83
CA TYR A 206 5.80 -34.91 -16.96
C TYR A 206 6.16 -33.72 -16.11
N GLN A 207 5.96 -32.50 -16.60
CA GLN A 207 6.24 -31.29 -15.83
C GLN A 207 4.95 -30.50 -15.57
N ILE A 208 4.66 -30.18 -14.32
CA ILE A 208 3.62 -29.22 -13.95
C ILE A 208 4.30 -27.90 -13.66
N ARG A 209 3.88 -26.83 -14.33
CA ARG A 209 4.44 -25.48 -14.18
C ARG A 209 3.32 -24.45 -14.05
N LEU A 210 3.05 -24.05 -12.82
CA LEU A 210 2.07 -23.03 -12.49
C LEU A 210 2.71 -21.64 -12.38
N GLU A 211 1.86 -20.62 -12.41
CA GLU A 211 2.26 -19.23 -12.15
C GLU A 211 2.85 -19.12 -10.73
N GLU A 212 3.92 -18.33 -10.59
CA GLU A 212 4.49 -18.00 -9.29
C GLU A 212 3.42 -17.37 -8.39
N GLY A 213 3.29 -17.88 -7.16
CA GLY A 213 2.20 -17.53 -6.25
C GLY A 213 1.18 -18.65 -6.05
N PHE A 214 1.24 -19.71 -6.85
CA PHE A 214 0.56 -20.98 -6.61
C PHE A 214 1.58 -22.06 -6.26
N GLU A 215 1.26 -22.90 -5.28
CA GLU A 215 1.98 -24.16 -5.05
C GLU A 215 1.21 -25.33 -5.67
N VAL A 216 1.93 -26.29 -6.24
CA VAL A 216 1.33 -27.51 -6.79
C VAL A 216 0.96 -28.42 -5.62
N VAL A 217 -0.32 -28.75 -5.50
CA VAL A 217 -0.81 -29.76 -4.56
C VAL A 217 -1.23 -30.98 -5.36
N VAL A 218 -0.61 -32.13 -5.07
CA VAL A 218 -0.94 -33.41 -5.71
C VAL A 218 -1.88 -34.19 -4.81
N THR A 219 -2.91 -34.75 -5.40
CA THR A 219 -3.88 -35.63 -4.73
C THR A 219 -3.95 -36.98 -5.45
N MET A 220 -3.89 -38.04 -4.65
CA MET A 220 -3.89 -39.43 -5.13
C MET A 220 -4.96 -40.22 -4.38
N ARG A 221 -5.66 -41.11 -5.09
CA ARG A 221 -6.55 -42.09 -4.46
C ARG A 221 -5.82 -43.41 -4.31
N ARG A 222 -6.09 -44.18 -3.25
CA ARG A 222 -5.36 -45.44 -3.00
C ARG A 222 -5.56 -46.43 -4.14
N GLU A 223 -6.78 -46.53 -4.64
CA GLU A 223 -7.18 -47.43 -5.74
C GLU A 223 -6.71 -46.98 -7.13
N ASP A 224 -6.27 -45.72 -7.25
CA ASP A 224 -5.76 -45.17 -8.51
C ASP A 224 -4.28 -45.53 -8.73
N PHE A 225 -3.62 -46.24 -7.80
CA PHE A 225 -2.19 -46.58 -7.83
C PHE A 225 -1.97 -48.07 -7.62
N ASP A 226 -1.30 -48.71 -8.57
CA ASP A 226 -0.88 -50.10 -8.52
C ASP A 226 0.34 -50.26 -9.44
N VAL A 227 1.52 -50.23 -8.82
CA VAL A 227 2.86 -50.30 -9.44
C VAL A 227 3.58 -51.50 -8.81
N GLU A 228 4.49 -52.15 -9.52
CA GLU A 228 5.25 -53.30 -9.00
C GLU A 228 5.69 -53.10 -7.53
N PRO A 229 5.40 -54.04 -6.62
CA PRO A 229 5.85 -53.94 -5.23
C PRO A 229 7.36 -53.90 -5.10
N ALA A 230 7.85 -53.26 -4.05
CA ALA A 230 9.27 -53.26 -3.74
C ALA A 230 9.79 -54.70 -3.51
N ASP A 231 11.07 -54.91 -3.85
CA ASP A 231 11.76 -56.16 -3.56
C ASP A 231 11.91 -56.41 -2.03
N SER A 232 12.47 -57.56 -1.65
CA SER A 232 12.69 -57.91 -0.24
C SER A 232 13.62 -56.95 0.51
N GLU A 233 14.41 -56.14 -0.20
CA GLU A 233 15.31 -55.13 0.35
C GLU A 233 14.63 -53.74 0.42
N GLY A 234 13.43 -53.60 -0.13
CA GLY A 234 12.65 -52.37 -0.16
C GLY A 234 12.94 -51.47 -1.37
N ASN A 235 13.62 -51.97 -2.41
CA ASN A 235 13.86 -51.21 -3.63
C ASN A 235 12.66 -51.33 -4.58
N CYS A 236 12.18 -50.19 -5.06
CA CYS A 236 11.18 -50.13 -6.12
C CYS A 236 11.91 -50.23 -7.47
N GLN A 237 11.70 -51.32 -8.21
CA GLN A 237 12.22 -51.44 -9.59
C GLN A 237 11.42 -50.52 -10.51
N ASP A 238 10.09 -50.62 -10.44
CA ASP A 238 9.17 -49.61 -10.98
C ASP A 238 8.85 -48.54 -9.94
N SER A 239 9.02 -47.27 -10.29
CA SER A 239 8.84 -46.19 -9.31
C SER A 239 8.22 -44.92 -9.88
N LEU A 240 7.31 -44.33 -9.09
CA LEU A 240 6.79 -42.98 -9.28
C LEU A 240 7.44 -42.02 -8.28
N VAL A 241 8.00 -40.93 -8.78
CA VAL A 241 8.66 -39.89 -7.99
C VAL A 241 8.09 -38.53 -8.36
N PHE A 242 7.91 -37.67 -7.36
CA PHE A 242 7.64 -36.24 -7.57
C PHE A 242 8.85 -35.43 -7.13
N VAL A 243 9.36 -34.57 -8.00
CA VAL A 243 10.58 -33.79 -7.75
C VAL A 243 10.25 -32.30 -7.89
N THR A 244 10.63 -31.53 -6.89
CA THR A 244 10.72 -30.05 -6.95
C THR A 244 12.17 -29.64 -6.91
N ASP A 245 12.45 -28.35 -7.10
CA ASP A 245 13.82 -27.80 -7.02
C ASP A 245 14.53 -28.11 -5.69
N ASN A 246 13.78 -28.31 -4.59
CA ASN A 246 14.32 -28.44 -3.25
C ASN A 246 13.96 -29.76 -2.54
N GLN A 247 13.02 -30.54 -3.06
CA GLN A 247 12.48 -31.71 -2.37
C GLN A 247 12.07 -32.81 -3.36
N GLN A 248 12.33 -34.06 -2.97
CA GLN A 248 11.84 -35.25 -3.65
C GLN A 248 10.82 -35.98 -2.76
N PHE A 249 9.71 -36.43 -3.37
CA PHE A 249 8.67 -37.25 -2.76
C PHE A 249 8.65 -38.62 -3.45
N GLY A 250 8.70 -39.70 -2.67
CA GLY A 250 8.88 -41.06 -3.18
C GLY A 250 10.33 -41.54 -3.06
N PRO A 251 10.72 -42.65 -3.71
CA PRO A 251 9.96 -43.40 -4.71
C PRO A 251 8.72 -44.10 -4.14
N TYR A 252 7.65 -44.15 -4.93
CA TYR A 252 6.42 -44.85 -4.60
C TYR A 252 6.23 -46.05 -5.52
N CYS A 253 5.91 -47.20 -4.95
CA CYS A 253 5.62 -48.46 -5.62
C CYS A 253 4.70 -49.35 -4.74
N GLY A 254 4.09 -50.40 -5.30
CA GLY A 254 3.13 -51.27 -4.63
C GLY A 254 1.67 -51.15 -5.09
N ASN A 255 0.82 -52.04 -4.57
CA ASN A 255 -0.56 -52.28 -5.06
C ASN A 255 -1.60 -51.25 -4.57
N GLU A 256 -1.20 -50.30 -3.74
CA GLU A 256 -1.96 -49.12 -3.32
C GLU A 256 -0.98 -47.97 -3.05
N PHE A 257 -1.43 -46.72 -3.16
CA PHE A 257 -0.55 -45.58 -2.92
C PHE A 257 0.01 -45.55 -1.48
N PRO A 258 1.34 -45.67 -1.28
CA PRO A 258 1.92 -45.75 0.05
C PRO A 258 2.16 -44.37 0.70
N GLY A 259 2.13 -43.29 -0.09
CA GLY A 259 2.33 -41.92 0.37
C GLY A 259 1.09 -41.24 0.96
N PRO A 260 1.21 -39.98 1.40
CA PRO A 260 0.07 -39.19 1.85
C PRO A 260 -0.84 -38.83 0.67
N LEU A 261 -2.16 -39.01 0.84
CA LEU A 261 -3.15 -38.79 -0.24
C LEU A 261 -3.19 -37.34 -0.77
N THR A 262 -2.55 -36.42 -0.07
CA THR A 262 -2.36 -35.02 -0.47
C THR A 262 -0.91 -34.64 -0.17
N ILE A 263 -0.20 -34.18 -1.19
CA ILE A 263 1.20 -33.75 -1.12
C ILE A 263 1.26 -32.27 -1.46
N GLU A 264 1.61 -31.46 -0.47
CA GLU A 264 1.89 -30.03 -0.64
C GLU A 264 3.37 -29.86 -1.03
N THR A 265 3.62 -29.48 -2.28
CA THR A 265 4.99 -29.44 -2.82
C THR A 265 5.78 -28.21 -2.40
N LYS A 266 5.10 -27.14 -1.97
CA LYS A 266 5.67 -25.81 -1.67
C LYS A 266 6.45 -25.20 -2.84
N SER A 267 6.14 -25.63 -4.06
CA SER A 267 6.76 -25.19 -5.30
C SER A 267 5.69 -24.95 -6.36
N ASN A 268 5.89 -23.97 -7.23
CA ASN A 268 5.03 -23.75 -8.41
C ASN A 268 5.39 -24.68 -9.58
N THR A 269 6.50 -25.42 -9.47
CA THR A 269 6.97 -26.42 -10.42
C THR A 269 7.05 -27.80 -9.76
N LEU A 270 6.63 -28.83 -10.49
CA LEU A 270 6.73 -30.22 -10.07
C LEU A 270 7.01 -31.11 -11.27
N ASP A 271 8.10 -31.85 -11.23
CA ASP A 271 8.39 -32.92 -12.18
C ASP A 271 7.84 -34.24 -11.64
N VAL A 272 7.09 -34.96 -12.47
CA VAL A 272 6.52 -36.28 -12.19
C VAL A 272 7.27 -37.28 -13.04
N ILE A 273 8.07 -38.13 -12.38
CA ILE A 273 8.96 -39.08 -13.05
C ILE A 273 8.47 -40.49 -12.76
N PHE A 274 8.14 -41.23 -13.81
CA PHE A 274 7.77 -42.64 -13.72
C PHE A 274 8.76 -43.48 -14.52
N GLN A 275 9.39 -44.45 -13.85
CA GLN A 275 10.39 -45.31 -14.45
C GLN A 275 10.00 -46.77 -14.26
N THR A 276 10.09 -47.57 -15.33
CA THR A 276 9.73 -48.99 -15.34
C THR A 276 10.87 -49.88 -15.83
N ASP A 277 10.89 -51.12 -15.36
CA ASP A 277 11.83 -52.17 -15.72
C ASP A 277 11.23 -53.17 -16.73
N LEU A 278 11.87 -54.35 -16.90
CA LEU A 278 11.49 -55.37 -17.88
C LEU A 278 10.28 -56.22 -17.48
N THR A 279 9.88 -56.26 -16.21
CA THR A 279 8.96 -57.29 -15.68
C THR A 279 7.84 -56.74 -14.80
N GLU A 280 6.88 -57.59 -14.45
CA GLU A 280 5.84 -57.30 -13.45
C GLU A 280 4.94 -56.06 -13.67
N GLN A 281 4.57 -55.76 -14.91
CA GLN A 281 3.70 -54.60 -15.20
C GLN A 281 2.32 -54.71 -14.51
N ARG A 282 1.90 -53.61 -13.87
CA ARG A 282 0.63 -53.47 -13.13
C ARG A 282 -0.24 -52.36 -13.72
N LYS A 283 -1.41 -52.09 -13.13
CA LYS A 283 -2.41 -51.10 -13.61
C LYS A 283 -1.84 -49.69 -13.81
N GLY A 284 -0.79 -49.31 -13.08
CA GLY A 284 -0.15 -48.01 -13.11
C GLY A 284 -0.78 -47.02 -12.14
N TRP A 285 -0.74 -45.72 -12.47
CA TRP A 285 -1.15 -44.67 -11.55
C TRP A 285 -1.98 -43.57 -12.23
N LYS A 286 -2.82 -42.89 -11.43
CA LYS A 286 -3.57 -41.70 -11.86
C LYS A 286 -3.65 -40.65 -10.74
N LEU A 287 -2.97 -39.53 -10.94
CA LEU A 287 -2.95 -38.40 -10.00
C LEU A 287 -3.83 -37.26 -10.48
N ARG A 288 -4.24 -36.41 -9.53
CA ARG A 288 -4.89 -35.12 -9.80
C ARG A 288 -4.08 -34.04 -9.09
N TYR A 289 -3.86 -32.92 -9.75
CA TYR A 289 -3.18 -31.79 -9.11
C TYR A 289 -4.04 -30.54 -9.20
N HIS A 290 -3.84 -29.62 -8.25
CA HIS A 290 -4.33 -28.26 -8.34
C HIS A 290 -3.28 -27.27 -7.82
N GLY A 291 -3.35 -26.02 -8.26
CA GLY A 291 -2.59 -24.93 -7.66
C GLY A 291 -3.32 -24.37 -6.44
N ASP A 292 -2.70 -24.44 -5.27
CA ASP A 292 -3.18 -23.73 -4.08
C ASP A 292 -2.49 -22.36 -3.99
N PRO A 293 -3.22 -21.25 -3.86
CA PRO A 293 -2.60 -19.93 -3.83
C PRO A 293 -1.92 -19.67 -2.49
N ILE A 294 -0.70 -19.13 -2.53
CA ILE A 294 0.10 -18.84 -1.34
C ILE A 294 -0.65 -17.82 -0.45
N PRO A 295 -0.79 -18.07 0.86
CA PRO A 295 -1.48 -17.15 1.76
C PRO A 295 -0.61 -15.96 2.18
N CYS A 296 -1.25 -14.80 2.39
CA CYS A 296 -0.64 -13.66 3.06
C CYS A 296 -1.22 -13.50 4.49
N PRO A 297 -0.38 -13.25 5.51
CA PRO A 297 -0.85 -13.05 6.87
C PRO A 297 -1.63 -11.72 6.98
N LYS A 298 -2.67 -11.70 7.81
CA LYS A 298 -3.31 -10.44 8.24
C LYS A 298 -2.43 -9.84 9.33
N GLU A 299 -1.61 -8.86 8.98
CA GLU A 299 -0.88 -8.07 9.96
C GLU A 299 -1.87 -7.11 10.64
N ILE A 300 -1.79 -6.98 11.97
CA ILE A 300 -2.61 -6.04 12.73
C ILE A 300 -2.02 -4.66 12.50
N THR A 301 -2.44 -3.97 11.45
CA THR A 301 -2.12 -2.55 11.27
C THR A 301 -3.05 -1.77 12.21
N ALA A 302 -2.51 -1.34 13.36
CA ALA A 302 -3.22 -0.48 14.29
C ALA A 302 -3.75 0.76 13.56
N ASN A 303 -4.88 1.29 14.01
CA ASN A 303 -5.48 2.53 13.48
C ASN A 303 -5.87 2.47 11.99
N SER A 304 -6.26 1.29 11.49
CA SER A 304 -6.71 1.11 10.11
C SER A 304 -7.80 0.06 9.97
N VAL A 305 -8.53 0.12 8.85
CA VAL A 305 -9.60 -0.81 8.48
C VAL A 305 -9.29 -1.39 7.10
N TRP A 306 -9.44 -2.70 6.97
CA TRP A 306 -9.17 -3.44 5.73
C TRP A 306 -10.47 -3.79 5.03
N GLU A 307 -10.55 -3.48 3.74
CA GLU A 307 -11.72 -3.81 2.89
C GLU A 307 -11.27 -4.55 1.62
N PRO A 308 -11.82 -5.74 1.30
CA PRO A 308 -12.77 -6.52 2.12
C PRO A 308 -12.07 -7.23 3.27
N GLU A 309 -12.75 -7.37 4.42
CA GLU A 309 -12.26 -8.19 5.52
C GLU A 309 -12.45 -9.68 5.24
N LYS A 310 -11.34 -10.42 5.16
CA LYS A 310 -11.33 -11.89 5.02
C LYS A 310 -10.63 -12.56 6.19
N ALA A 311 -11.01 -13.81 6.46
CA ALA A 311 -10.33 -14.65 7.45
C ALA A 311 -8.94 -15.13 6.97
N LYS A 312 -8.78 -15.36 5.66
CA LYS A 312 -7.54 -15.76 4.99
C LYS A 312 -7.43 -14.98 3.68
N TYR A 313 -6.29 -14.32 3.46
CA TYR A 313 -5.96 -13.68 2.19
C TYR A 313 -4.98 -14.56 1.43
N VAL A 314 -5.11 -14.58 0.11
CA VAL A 314 -4.29 -15.42 -0.77
C VAL A 314 -3.73 -14.62 -1.94
N PHE A 315 -2.75 -15.17 -2.66
CA PHE A 315 -2.14 -14.56 -3.82
C PHE A 315 -3.16 -13.91 -4.77
N LYS A 316 -2.86 -12.68 -5.23
CA LYS A 316 -3.72 -11.79 -6.03
C LYS A 316 -4.90 -11.16 -5.29
N ASP A 317 -5.13 -11.45 -4.02
CA ASP A 317 -6.06 -10.64 -3.23
C ASP A 317 -5.57 -9.20 -3.12
N VAL A 318 -6.50 -8.27 -3.30
CA VAL A 318 -6.27 -6.83 -3.12
C VAL A 318 -7.12 -6.35 -1.96
N VAL A 319 -6.49 -5.60 -1.06
CA VAL A 319 -7.14 -4.96 0.08
C VAL A 319 -6.95 -3.46 -0.01
N LYS A 320 -8.00 -2.72 0.31
CA LYS A 320 -7.94 -1.29 0.59
C LYS A 320 -7.75 -1.12 2.09
N ILE A 321 -6.66 -0.49 2.49
CA ILE A 321 -6.38 -0.17 3.89
C ILE A 321 -6.68 1.31 4.08
N THR A 322 -7.69 1.61 4.88
CA THR A 322 -8.13 2.98 5.20
C THR A 322 -7.72 3.30 6.63
N CYS A 323 -6.96 4.38 6.82
CA CYS A 323 -6.61 4.87 8.15
C CYS A 323 -7.85 5.39 8.88
N LEU A 324 -7.89 5.24 10.20
CA LEU A 324 -8.93 5.85 11.02
C LEU A 324 -8.83 7.38 10.96
N ASP A 325 -9.93 8.06 11.30
CA ASP A 325 -9.93 9.52 11.41
C ASP A 325 -8.82 9.98 12.37
N GLY A 326 -8.05 10.99 11.96
CA GLY A 326 -6.86 11.43 12.68
C GLY A 326 -5.55 10.72 12.33
N PHE A 327 -5.58 9.76 11.41
CA PHE A 327 -4.39 9.03 10.97
C PHE A 327 -4.19 9.10 9.46
N GLU A 328 -2.93 9.08 9.04
CA GLU A 328 -2.52 9.10 7.64
C GLU A 328 -1.34 8.17 7.37
N VAL A 329 -1.15 7.82 6.11
CA VAL A 329 0.06 7.15 5.63
C VAL A 329 0.90 8.17 4.85
N LEU A 330 2.20 8.24 5.17
CA LEU A 330 3.13 9.10 4.42
C LEU A 330 3.86 8.27 3.35
N GLU A 331 3.59 8.58 2.09
CA GLU A 331 4.41 8.14 0.96
C GLU A 331 5.23 9.32 0.44
N GLY A 332 6.48 9.43 0.90
CA GLY A 332 7.32 10.59 0.61
C GLY A 332 6.80 11.84 1.33
N ASN A 333 6.33 12.84 0.57
CA ASN A 333 5.81 14.12 1.09
C ASN A 333 4.27 14.22 0.99
N VAL A 334 3.58 13.16 0.57
CA VAL A 334 2.14 13.17 0.38
C VAL A 334 1.51 12.27 1.45
N GLY A 335 0.72 12.89 2.33
CA GLY A 335 -0.18 12.18 3.25
C GLY A 335 -1.41 11.69 2.52
N SER A 336 -1.77 10.43 2.71
CA SER A 336 -3.01 9.83 2.22
C SER A 336 -3.77 9.18 3.38
N THR A 337 -5.10 9.15 3.29
CA THR A 337 -5.95 8.48 4.29
C THR A 337 -6.20 7.01 3.96
N PHE A 338 -5.75 6.53 2.79
CA PHE A 338 -5.84 5.13 2.41
C PHE A 338 -4.76 4.74 1.40
N PHE A 339 -4.50 3.44 1.31
CA PHE A 339 -3.67 2.85 0.26
C PHE A 339 -4.16 1.44 -0.10
N TYR A 340 -3.77 0.96 -1.28
CA TYR A 340 -4.03 -0.42 -1.69
C TYR A 340 -2.83 -1.30 -1.39
N SER A 341 -3.08 -2.54 -1.00
CA SER A 341 -2.05 -3.55 -0.83
C SER A 341 -2.48 -4.84 -1.51
N THR A 342 -1.55 -5.49 -2.21
CA THR A 342 -1.81 -6.74 -2.95
C THR A 342 -0.97 -7.87 -2.36
N CYS A 343 -1.58 -9.04 -2.18
CA CYS A 343 -0.87 -10.24 -1.73
C CYS A 343 0.00 -10.79 -2.88
N GLN A 344 1.32 -10.75 -2.70
CA GLN A 344 2.31 -11.12 -3.70
C GLN A 344 2.63 -12.62 -3.70
N HIS A 345 3.34 -13.07 -4.73
CA HIS A 345 3.74 -14.48 -4.90
C HIS A 345 4.63 -15.02 -3.77
N ASN A 346 5.30 -14.14 -3.01
CA ASN A 346 6.17 -14.50 -1.90
C ASN A 346 5.45 -14.53 -0.54
N GLY A 347 4.12 -14.43 -0.53
CA GLY A 347 3.31 -14.40 0.70
C GLY A 347 3.40 -13.08 1.48
N LYS A 348 3.99 -12.02 0.90
CA LYS A 348 4.07 -10.68 1.50
C LYS A 348 3.10 -9.71 0.81
N TRP A 349 2.67 -8.72 1.57
CA TRP A 349 1.91 -7.59 1.06
C TRP A 349 2.81 -6.61 0.30
N SER A 350 2.34 -6.08 -0.82
CA SER A 350 3.12 -5.14 -1.65
C SER A 350 3.62 -3.92 -0.88
N ASN A 351 2.81 -3.42 0.06
CA ASN A 351 3.06 -2.23 0.85
C ASN A 351 3.18 -2.55 2.35
N SER A 352 3.78 -3.69 2.70
CA SER A 352 3.87 -4.17 4.10
C SER A 352 4.66 -3.25 5.06
N LYS A 353 5.27 -2.17 4.58
CA LYS A 353 6.02 -1.22 5.42
C LYS A 353 5.21 0.04 5.75
N LEU A 354 4.05 0.21 5.13
CA LEU A 354 3.22 1.40 5.34
C LEU A 354 2.34 1.20 6.57
N GLU A 355 2.39 2.17 7.46
CA GLU A 355 1.62 2.19 8.70
C GLU A 355 0.85 3.51 8.80
N CYS A 356 -0.36 3.45 9.37
CA CYS A 356 -1.15 4.64 9.65
C CYS A 356 -0.61 5.30 10.92
N GLN A 357 -0.06 6.50 10.78
CA GLN A 357 0.48 7.30 11.87
C GLN A 357 -0.42 8.51 12.16
N PRO A 358 -0.39 9.07 13.38
CA PRO A 358 -1.18 10.24 13.72
C PRO A 358 -0.83 11.42 12.80
N VAL A 359 -1.86 12.16 12.38
CA VAL A 359 -1.68 13.41 11.62
C VAL A 359 -0.96 14.44 12.48
N ASP A 360 -0.05 15.21 11.88
CA ASP A 360 0.68 16.30 12.54
C ASP A 360 0.12 17.65 12.06
N CYS A 361 -0.44 18.44 12.97
CA CYS A 361 -0.95 19.79 12.67
C CYS A 361 0.14 20.87 12.58
N GLY A 362 1.38 20.50 12.87
CA GLY A 362 2.53 21.40 12.85
C GLY A 362 2.53 22.44 13.97
N ILE A 363 3.56 23.28 13.94
CA ILE A 363 3.81 24.30 14.96
C ILE A 363 2.68 25.35 14.90
N PRO A 364 2.01 25.64 16.03
CA PRO A 364 0.94 26.64 16.07
C PRO A 364 1.41 28.02 15.62
N GLU A 365 0.60 28.70 14.82
CA GLU A 365 0.90 30.04 14.34
C GLU A 365 0.81 31.08 15.47
N PRO A 366 1.76 32.01 15.59
CA PRO A 366 1.71 33.06 16.61
C PRO A 366 0.64 34.12 16.26
N ILE A 367 -0.08 34.60 17.29
CA ILE A 367 -1.05 35.68 17.16
C ILE A 367 -0.44 37.03 17.56
N GLN A 368 -0.97 38.11 17.00
CA GLN A 368 -0.58 39.46 17.41
C GLN A 368 -1.13 39.77 18.81
N ASN A 369 -0.28 40.37 19.67
CA ASN A 369 -0.63 40.79 21.02
C ASN A 369 -1.10 39.64 21.94
N GLY A 370 -0.63 38.44 21.65
CA GLY A 370 -0.88 37.25 22.44
C GLY A 370 0.23 36.23 22.28
N LYS A 371 0.04 35.09 22.91
CA LYS A 371 0.97 33.95 22.90
C LYS A 371 0.18 32.65 22.89
N VAL A 372 0.82 31.61 22.39
CA VAL A 372 0.36 30.22 22.48
C VAL A 372 1.29 29.48 23.45
N ASN A 373 0.76 28.51 24.18
CA ASN A 373 1.61 27.60 24.95
C ASN A 373 2.46 26.74 24.01
N ASP A 374 3.67 26.38 24.46
CA ASP A 374 4.47 25.39 23.75
C ASP A 374 3.79 24.01 23.91
N PRO A 375 3.33 23.35 22.84
CA PRO A 375 2.71 22.04 22.93
C PRO A 375 3.76 20.95 23.21
N GLU A 376 3.38 19.90 23.93
CA GLU A 376 4.23 18.71 24.12
C GLU A 376 4.48 17.99 22.78
N ASP A 377 3.43 17.90 21.96
CA ASP A 377 3.46 17.45 20.58
C ASP A 377 2.36 18.14 19.76
N THR A 378 2.46 18.03 18.44
CA THR A 378 1.53 18.63 17.47
C THR A 378 0.66 17.58 16.77
N LEU A 379 0.56 16.38 17.36
CA LEU A 379 -0.13 15.25 16.77
C LEU A 379 -1.65 15.32 16.98
N PHE A 380 -2.38 14.50 16.22
CA PHE A 380 -3.83 14.40 16.28
C PHE A 380 -4.35 14.25 17.71
N GLY A 381 -5.32 15.10 18.06
CA GLY A 381 -5.93 15.14 19.39
C GLY A 381 -5.26 16.08 20.39
N SER A 382 -4.05 16.56 20.12
CA SER A 382 -3.32 17.50 20.98
C SER A 382 -4.02 18.85 21.07
N VAL A 383 -3.78 19.57 22.17
CA VAL A 383 -4.52 20.78 22.54
C VAL A 383 -3.55 21.91 22.84
N ILE A 384 -3.86 23.09 22.30
CA ILE A 384 -3.13 24.33 22.53
C ILE A 384 -4.06 25.42 23.04
N HIS A 385 -3.49 26.38 23.75
CA HIS A 385 -4.18 27.48 24.41
C HIS A 385 -3.52 28.81 24.05
N TYR A 386 -4.25 29.62 23.28
CA TYR A 386 -3.93 31.01 23.03
C TYR A 386 -4.36 31.88 24.21
N THR A 387 -3.50 32.84 24.56
CA THR A 387 -3.75 33.86 25.59
C THR A 387 -3.33 35.23 25.08
N CYS A 388 -4.11 36.27 25.37
CA CYS A 388 -3.73 37.63 25.04
C CYS A 388 -2.77 38.23 26.08
N GLU A 389 -2.06 39.28 25.70
CA GLU A 389 -1.18 40.03 26.61
C GLU A 389 -1.97 40.89 27.60
N GLU A 390 -2.56 40.24 28.60
CA GLU A 390 -3.24 40.90 29.72
C GLU A 390 -2.29 41.80 30.53
N PRO A 391 -2.78 42.91 31.11
CA PRO A 391 -4.17 43.39 31.10
C PRO A 391 -4.50 44.34 29.93
N TYR A 392 -3.60 44.51 28.95
CA TYR A 392 -3.73 45.53 27.90
C TYR A 392 -4.54 45.07 26.69
N TYR A 393 -4.65 43.76 26.51
CA TYR A 393 -5.44 43.13 25.47
C TYR A 393 -6.37 42.08 26.08
N TYR A 394 -7.53 41.89 25.45
CA TYR A 394 -8.49 40.83 25.77
C TYR A 394 -8.84 40.05 24.50
N MET A 395 -9.27 38.81 24.67
CA MET A 395 -9.71 37.98 23.56
C MET A 395 -11.13 38.38 23.13
N GLU A 396 -11.30 38.74 21.86
CA GLU A 396 -12.59 39.27 21.34
C GLU A 396 -13.73 38.24 21.42
N HIS A 397 -13.41 36.95 21.24
CA HIS A 397 -14.37 35.85 21.30
C HIS A 397 -14.17 35.00 22.56
N GLU A 398 -15.19 34.93 23.41
CA GLU A 398 -15.19 34.04 24.57
C GLU A 398 -15.05 32.58 24.13
N GLY A 399 -14.14 31.84 24.76
CA GLY A 399 -13.84 30.44 24.40
C GLY A 399 -12.97 30.25 23.15
N GLY A 400 -12.52 31.33 22.51
CA GLY A 400 -11.66 31.27 21.31
C GLY A 400 -10.21 30.87 21.56
N GLY A 401 -9.84 30.49 22.78
CA GLY A 401 -8.44 30.25 23.17
C GLY A 401 -7.97 28.81 22.99
N GLU A 402 -8.86 27.82 23.09
CA GLU A 402 -8.49 26.41 23.00
C GLU A 402 -8.62 25.90 21.56
N TYR A 403 -7.55 25.31 21.01
CA TYR A 403 -7.57 24.64 19.71
C TYR A 403 -7.12 23.20 19.87
N ARG A 404 -7.72 22.32 19.07
CA ARG A 404 -7.38 20.89 19.01
C ARG A 404 -6.84 20.55 17.63
N CYS A 405 -5.82 19.70 17.56
CA CYS A 405 -5.35 19.16 16.30
C CYS A 405 -6.39 18.19 15.72
N SER A 406 -6.97 18.55 14.59
CA SER A 406 -8.03 17.80 13.90
C SER A 406 -7.45 16.80 12.90
N GLY A 407 -8.25 15.80 12.50
CA GLY A 407 -7.82 14.75 11.58
C GLY A 407 -7.55 15.21 10.14
N ASN A 408 -7.86 16.47 9.82
CA ASN A 408 -7.49 17.11 8.56
C ASN A 408 -6.11 17.80 8.59
N GLY A 409 -5.40 17.74 9.72
CA GLY A 409 -4.09 18.38 9.89
C GLY A 409 -4.14 19.88 10.18
N SER A 410 -5.27 20.38 10.69
CA SER A 410 -5.41 21.77 11.11
C SER A 410 -5.77 21.90 12.59
N TRP A 411 -5.30 22.97 13.22
CA TRP A 411 -5.73 23.40 14.53
C TRP A 411 -7.14 23.99 14.44
N VAL A 412 -8.10 23.40 15.17
CA VAL A 412 -9.50 23.83 15.15
C VAL A 412 -10.00 24.22 16.54
N ASN A 413 -10.75 25.31 16.60
CA ASN A 413 -11.53 25.76 17.75
C ASN A 413 -13.03 25.51 17.50
N ASP A 414 -13.78 25.24 18.57
CA ASP A 414 -15.20 24.90 18.48
C ASP A 414 -16.08 26.04 17.93
N VAL A 415 -15.63 27.29 18.07
CA VAL A 415 -16.38 28.50 17.64
C VAL A 415 -15.78 29.10 16.37
N LEU A 416 -14.47 29.24 16.31
CA LEU A 416 -13.75 29.93 15.23
C LEU A 416 -13.33 29.00 14.08
N GLY A 417 -13.49 27.68 14.24
CA GLY A 417 -12.97 26.72 13.27
C GLY A 417 -11.45 26.86 13.17
N THR A 418 -10.94 27.16 11.98
CA THR A 418 -9.50 27.34 11.72
C THR A 418 -9.03 28.80 11.84
N GLU A 419 -9.92 29.75 12.10
CA GLU A 419 -9.53 31.16 12.24
C GLU A 419 -8.88 31.42 13.60
N LEU A 420 -7.72 32.07 13.64
CA LEU A 420 -7.01 32.37 14.88
C LEU A 420 -7.73 33.44 15.72
N PRO A 421 -7.60 33.41 17.07
CA PRO A 421 -8.26 34.39 17.93
C PRO A 421 -7.62 35.78 17.79
N LYS A 422 -8.45 36.81 17.89
CA LYS A 422 -8.04 38.22 17.85
C LYS A 422 -7.93 38.80 19.26
N CYS A 423 -6.78 39.41 19.55
CA CYS A 423 -6.53 40.14 20.79
C CYS A 423 -6.77 41.64 20.57
N ALA A 424 -7.88 42.15 21.12
CA ALA A 424 -8.30 43.53 21.00
C ALA A 424 -7.81 44.39 22.19
N PRO A 425 -7.45 45.67 21.97
CA PRO A 425 -7.05 46.57 23.05
C PRO A 425 -8.12 46.78 24.13
N VAL A 426 -7.73 46.70 25.39
CA VAL A 426 -8.57 47.12 26.52
C VAL A 426 -8.58 48.65 26.58
N CYS A 427 -9.77 49.25 26.53
CA CYS A 427 -9.92 50.71 26.58
C CYS A 427 -10.20 51.23 28.00
N GLY A 428 -9.80 52.48 28.25
CA GLY A 428 -10.25 53.30 29.36
C GLY A 428 -9.62 52.99 30.71
N VAL A 429 -8.81 51.94 30.83
CA VAL A 429 -8.20 51.53 32.10
C VAL A 429 -6.75 52.04 32.16
N PRO A 430 -6.44 53.09 32.95
CA PRO A 430 -5.07 53.54 33.13
C PRO A 430 -4.30 52.58 34.02
N SER A 431 -2.99 52.41 33.76
CA SER A 431 -2.14 51.56 34.58
C SER A 431 -1.92 52.11 35.98
N GLU A 432 -1.97 53.43 36.14
CA GLU A 432 -1.97 54.09 37.45
C GLU A 432 -3.07 55.16 37.49
N PRO A 433 -4.03 55.11 38.42
CA PRO A 433 -5.08 56.12 38.49
C PRO A 433 -4.51 57.48 38.89
N PHE A 434 -5.05 58.56 38.33
CA PHE A 434 -4.68 59.92 38.70
C PHE A 434 -5.24 60.28 40.09
N VAL A 435 -4.41 60.25 41.13
CA VAL A 435 -4.81 60.58 42.50
C VAL A 435 -4.60 62.08 42.79
N GLY A 436 -5.57 62.90 42.39
CA GLY A 436 -5.63 64.31 42.80
C GLY A 436 -6.24 64.44 44.20
N LYS A 437 -5.44 64.82 45.21
CA LYS A 437 -5.97 65.18 46.54
C LYS A 437 -6.67 66.54 46.45
N GLN A 438 -8.01 66.52 46.45
CA GLN A 438 -8.92 67.69 46.48
C GLN A 438 -8.88 68.63 45.25
N ARG A 439 -9.91 69.50 45.14
CA ARG A 439 -10.12 70.56 44.12
C ARG A 439 -8.97 71.58 44.12
N ILE A 440 -7.77 71.19 43.72
CA ILE A 440 -6.62 72.11 43.68
C ILE A 440 -6.46 72.67 42.27
N PHE A 441 -6.65 73.98 42.19
CA PHE A 441 -6.59 74.88 41.04
C PHE A 441 -5.15 75.00 40.47
N GLY A 442 -4.99 75.10 39.13
CA GLY A 442 -3.68 75.30 38.45
C GLY A 442 -2.93 74.08 37.87
N GLY A 443 -3.48 72.86 37.99
CA GLY A 443 -2.94 71.63 37.40
C GLY A 443 -1.74 71.01 38.14
N GLN A 444 -1.75 69.68 38.32
CA GLN A 444 -0.71 68.93 39.04
C GLN A 444 0.21 68.18 38.07
N ALA A 445 1.42 67.85 38.51
CA ALA A 445 2.29 66.97 37.73
C ALA A 445 1.61 65.61 37.54
N ALA A 446 1.60 65.12 36.30
CA ALA A 446 1.05 63.84 35.93
C ALA A 446 2.12 62.94 35.31
N GLU A 447 1.95 61.64 35.50
CA GLU A 447 2.70 60.60 34.80
C GLU A 447 1.89 60.14 33.59
N ILE A 448 2.54 59.61 32.55
CA ILE A 448 1.82 59.21 31.32
C ILE A 448 0.92 57.99 31.58
N GLN A 449 1.25 57.16 32.56
CA GLN A 449 0.46 56.03 33.06
C GLN A 449 -0.92 56.47 33.61
N ASN A 450 -1.05 57.74 34.00
CA ASN A 450 -2.32 58.31 34.44
C ASN A 450 -3.27 58.62 33.27
N PHE A 451 -2.70 58.88 32.09
CA PHE A 451 -3.41 59.28 30.87
C PHE A 451 -2.78 58.58 29.66
N PRO A 452 -2.79 57.24 29.60
CA PRO A 452 -2.05 56.49 28.59
C PRO A 452 -2.60 56.69 27.17
N TRP A 453 -3.83 57.21 27.04
CA TRP A 453 -4.43 57.62 25.77
C TRP A 453 -3.91 58.97 25.26
N GLN A 454 -3.17 59.74 26.05
CA GLN A 454 -2.73 61.08 25.66
C GLN A 454 -1.74 61.02 24.48
N VAL A 455 -2.13 61.66 23.37
CA VAL A 455 -1.29 61.83 22.18
C VAL A 455 -0.79 63.27 22.11
N PHE A 456 0.50 63.45 21.83
CA PHE A 456 1.11 64.76 21.60
C PHE A 456 1.27 65.03 20.10
N PHE A 457 0.71 66.14 19.62
CA PHE A 457 0.90 66.64 18.26
C PHE A 457 2.04 67.66 18.24
N GLN A 458 3.14 67.34 17.56
CA GLN A 458 4.35 68.18 17.60
C GLN A 458 4.18 69.51 16.84
N SER A 459 3.57 69.49 15.66
CA SER A 459 3.49 70.65 14.76
C SER A 459 2.63 71.78 15.32
N SER A 460 1.45 71.45 15.85
CA SER A 460 0.50 72.39 16.45
C SER A 460 0.70 72.54 17.96
N ARG A 461 1.59 71.74 18.56
CA ARG A 461 1.76 71.60 20.01
C ARG A 461 0.42 71.41 20.72
N ALA A 462 -0.29 70.37 20.30
CA ALA A 462 -1.64 70.07 20.70
C ALA A 462 -1.74 68.64 21.26
N GLY A 463 -2.94 68.25 21.67
CA GLY A 463 -3.31 66.95 22.21
C GLY A 463 -4.19 66.14 21.27
N GLY A 464 -4.30 64.86 21.59
CA GLY A 464 -5.27 63.92 21.04
C GLY A 464 -5.49 62.79 22.04
N ALA A 465 -6.40 61.90 21.70
CA ALA A 465 -6.72 60.71 22.47
C ALA A 465 -6.61 59.48 21.58
N LEU A 466 -5.80 58.51 21.96
CA LEU A 466 -5.82 57.18 21.35
C LEU A 466 -7.16 56.52 21.69
N ILE A 467 -7.94 56.13 20.69
CA ILE A 467 -9.26 55.46 20.89
C ILE A 467 -9.24 54.00 20.44
N ASP A 468 -8.23 53.61 19.68
CA ASP A 468 -7.95 52.23 19.26
C ASP A 468 -6.49 52.13 18.81
N GLU A 469 -5.99 50.94 18.47
CA GLU A 469 -4.61 50.71 18.02
C GLU A 469 -4.21 51.48 16.77
N ARG A 470 -5.16 51.89 15.93
CA ARG A 470 -4.89 52.62 14.67
C ARG A 470 -5.61 53.96 14.58
N TRP A 471 -6.17 54.45 15.68
CA TRP A 471 -7.06 55.61 15.64
C TRP A 471 -6.77 56.60 16.77
N VAL A 472 -6.50 57.84 16.37
CA VAL A 472 -6.39 58.99 17.27
C VAL A 472 -7.57 59.92 17.04
N LEU A 473 -8.27 60.26 18.10
CA LEU A 473 -9.33 61.26 18.14
C LEU A 473 -8.74 62.61 18.57
N THR A 474 -9.07 63.68 17.86
CA THR A 474 -8.61 65.04 18.20
C THR A 474 -9.61 66.09 17.70
N ALA A 475 -9.35 67.36 17.98
CA ALA A 475 -10.15 68.48 17.49
C ALA A 475 -9.83 68.79 16.02
N ALA A 476 -10.81 69.25 15.26
CA ALA A 476 -10.63 69.61 13.85
C ALA A 476 -9.65 70.77 13.67
N HIS A 477 -9.71 71.77 14.54
CA HIS A 477 -8.80 72.93 14.48
C HIS A 477 -7.32 72.56 14.73
N VAL A 478 -7.04 71.40 15.32
CA VAL A 478 -5.66 70.93 15.59
C VAL A 478 -4.98 70.45 14.31
N VAL A 479 -5.78 69.89 13.40
CA VAL A 479 -5.31 69.25 12.17
C VAL A 479 -5.74 70.00 10.91
N GLU A 480 -6.54 71.06 11.04
CA GLU A 480 -6.88 71.92 9.90
C GLU A 480 -5.60 72.53 9.30
N GLY A 481 -5.37 72.27 8.01
CA GLY A 481 -4.15 72.70 7.32
C GLY A 481 -2.89 71.87 7.59
N THR A 482 -2.97 70.78 8.37
CA THR A 482 -1.85 69.85 8.61
C THR A 482 -2.24 68.42 8.20
N PRO A 483 -2.06 68.03 6.93
CA PRO A 483 -2.48 66.72 6.44
C PRO A 483 -1.65 65.56 7.02
N ASP A 484 -0.39 65.82 7.39
CA ASP A 484 0.56 64.82 7.92
C ASP A 484 1.07 65.23 9.31
N PRO A 485 0.25 65.14 10.37
CA PRO A 485 0.67 65.50 11.72
C PRO A 485 1.72 64.53 12.26
N THR A 486 2.82 65.06 12.84
CA THR A 486 3.76 64.26 13.63
C THR A 486 3.22 64.11 15.05
N MET A 487 3.02 62.86 15.48
CA MET A 487 2.38 62.52 16.75
C MET A 487 3.23 61.58 17.60
N TYR A 488 3.06 61.62 18.92
CA TYR A 488 3.73 60.74 19.88
C TYR A 488 2.79 60.28 20.99
N ALA A 489 2.91 59.02 21.39
CA ALA A 489 2.24 58.44 22.57
C ALA A 489 3.27 57.82 23.54
N GLY A 490 2.88 57.66 24.80
CA GLY A 490 3.69 56.91 25.77
C GLY A 490 4.86 57.67 26.41
N SER A 491 4.91 59.00 26.28
CA SER A 491 5.94 59.82 26.94
C SER A 491 5.34 60.87 27.86
N ARG A 492 6.04 61.14 28.96
CA ARG A 492 5.66 62.13 29.96
C ARG A 492 6.15 63.55 29.62
N CYS A 493 7.15 63.69 28.76
CA CYS A 493 7.70 65.00 28.40
C CYS A 493 7.95 65.15 26.90
N ILE A 494 7.90 66.40 26.44
CA ILE A 494 7.97 66.74 25.01
C ILE A 494 9.36 67.24 24.55
N ARG A 495 10.39 67.06 25.38
CA ARG A 495 11.78 67.31 24.94
C ARG A 495 12.24 66.16 24.04
N ALA A 496 13.11 66.45 23.07
CA ALA A 496 13.66 65.46 22.13
C ALA A 496 14.11 64.15 22.82
N ARG A 497 14.91 64.26 23.89
CA ARG A 497 15.38 63.10 24.69
C ARG A 497 14.25 62.25 25.30
N CYS A 498 13.11 62.84 25.65
CA CYS A 498 11.96 62.12 26.18
C CYS A 498 11.12 61.45 25.08
N LEU A 499 11.19 61.98 23.86
CA LEU A 499 10.45 61.47 22.71
C LEU A 499 11.19 60.32 22.02
N GLU A 500 12.49 60.14 22.28
CA GLU A 500 13.27 58.97 21.85
C GLU A 500 12.71 57.66 22.40
N SER A 501 12.17 57.67 23.62
CA SER A 501 11.53 56.50 24.24
C SER A 501 10.01 56.45 24.03
N ALA A 502 9.45 57.35 23.23
CA ALA A 502 8.01 57.41 22.93
C ALA A 502 7.67 56.58 21.69
N GLN A 503 6.42 56.17 21.56
CA GLN A 503 5.91 55.60 20.31
C GLN A 503 5.60 56.73 19.34
N ARG A 504 6.38 56.86 18.27
CA ARG A 504 6.12 57.82 17.18
C ARG A 504 4.96 57.31 16.33
N LEU A 505 3.92 58.12 16.18
CA LEU A 505 2.73 57.78 15.41
C LEU A 505 2.75 58.53 14.07
N THR A 506 2.51 57.80 12.99
CA THR A 506 2.49 58.35 11.62
C THR A 506 1.08 58.29 11.08
N ALA A 507 0.53 59.43 10.67
CA ALA A 507 -0.77 59.50 10.02
C ALA A 507 -0.73 58.81 8.64
N HIS A 508 -1.72 57.96 8.38
CA HIS A 508 -2.06 57.46 7.05
C HIS A 508 -3.01 58.43 6.34
N ARG A 509 -4.05 58.88 7.05
CA ARG A 509 -4.99 59.92 6.59
C ARG A 509 -5.60 60.67 7.77
N VAL A 510 -6.00 61.93 7.53
CA VAL A 510 -6.74 62.79 8.47
C VAL A 510 -8.16 62.99 7.96
N LEU A 511 -9.15 62.77 8.83
CA LEU A 511 -10.56 62.76 8.52
C LEU A 511 -11.27 63.79 9.42
N ILE A 512 -11.50 64.98 8.88
CA ILE A 512 -12.20 66.06 9.57
C ILE A 512 -13.71 65.87 9.42
N HIS A 513 -14.48 66.11 10.49
CA HIS A 513 -15.93 66.02 10.42
C HIS A 513 -16.52 66.97 9.36
N PRO A 514 -17.45 66.52 8.50
CA PRO A 514 -17.97 67.33 7.39
C PRO A 514 -18.71 68.59 7.82
N GLY A 515 -19.19 68.64 9.07
CA GLY A 515 -19.79 69.84 9.66
C GLY A 515 -18.79 70.94 10.04
N TRP A 516 -17.49 70.65 10.06
CA TRP A 516 -16.45 71.64 10.37
C TRP A 516 -16.30 72.62 9.20
N ARG A 517 -16.60 73.91 9.45
CA ARG A 517 -16.51 74.93 8.41
C ARG A 517 -15.09 75.51 8.35
N PRO A 518 -14.42 75.47 7.19
CA PRO A 518 -13.13 76.14 7.01
C PRO A 518 -13.31 77.67 7.07
N VAL A 519 -12.28 78.36 7.56
CA VAL A 519 -12.25 79.83 7.63
C VAL A 519 -10.92 80.34 7.08
N ASP A 520 -10.93 81.49 6.40
CA ASP A 520 -9.73 82.08 5.80
C ASP A 520 -8.70 82.53 6.86
N ASN A 521 -9.17 82.93 8.05
CA ASN A 521 -8.33 83.31 9.17
C ASN A 521 -8.68 82.49 10.43
N PRO A 522 -7.93 81.41 10.71
CA PRO A 522 -8.14 80.55 11.88
C PRO A 522 -8.12 81.30 13.21
N SER A 523 -7.30 82.35 13.35
CA SER A 523 -7.20 83.15 14.58
C SER A 523 -8.44 84.03 14.85
N ALA A 524 -9.27 84.27 13.84
CA ALA A 524 -10.52 85.02 13.95
C ALA A 524 -11.75 84.11 14.13
N ARG A 525 -11.56 82.79 14.24
CA ARG A 525 -12.67 81.83 14.38
C ARG A 525 -13.51 82.15 15.62
N ARG A 526 -14.83 82.14 15.44
CA ARG A 526 -15.84 82.32 16.50
C ARG A 526 -16.84 81.17 16.59
N ASN A 527 -16.88 80.31 15.55
CA ASN A 527 -17.71 79.12 15.51
C ASN A 527 -16.81 77.88 15.53
N PHE A 528 -16.93 77.11 16.61
CA PHE A 528 -16.22 75.85 16.86
C PHE A 528 -17.18 74.65 16.86
N ASP A 529 -18.38 74.81 16.28
CA ASP A 529 -19.30 73.69 16.13
C ASP A 529 -18.69 72.61 15.22
N ASN A 530 -18.85 71.34 15.58
CA ASN A 530 -18.23 70.19 14.90
C ASN A 530 -16.69 70.17 14.92
N ASP A 531 -16.08 70.68 16.00
CA ASP A 531 -14.62 70.63 16.21
C ASP A 531 -14.12 69.23 16.60
N ILE A 532 -14.14 68.30 15.64
CA ILE A 532 -13.73 66.91 15.81
C ILE A 532 -13.11 66.34 14.53
N ALA A 533 -12.05 65.54 14.70
CA ALA A 533 -11.35 64.86 13.62
C ALA A 533 -10.79 63.51 14.09
N LEU A 534 -10.63 62.59 13.14
CA LEU A 534 -9.98 61.30 13.32
C LEU A 534 -8.68 61.26 12.51
N VAL A 535 -7.65 60.66 13.09
CA VAL A 535 -6.40 60.36 12.40
C VAL A 535 -6.20 58.86 12.38
N GLN A 536 -6.21 58.27 11.19
CA GLN A 536 -5.89 56.86 10.98
C GLN A 536 -4.37 56.71 10.94
N LEU A 537 -3.83 55.76 11.70
CA LEU A 537 -2.40 55.50 11.79
C LEU A 537 -1.96 54.46 10.75
N LYS A 538 -0.74 54.61 10.20
CA LYS A 538 -0.15 53.61 9.29
C LYS A 538 0.11 52.29 9.99
N ASP A 539 0.67 52.37 11.20
CA ASP A 539 1.07 51.23 12.02
C ASP A 539 0.24 51.19 13.31
N ALA A 540 -0.06 49.99 13.80
CA ALA A 540 -0.76 49.81 15.05
C ALA A 540 0.13 50.21 16.24
N VAL A 541 -0.46 50.88 17.23
CA VAL A 541 0.20 51.24 18.49
C VAL A 541 0.25 50.02 19.38
N LYS A 542 1.43 49.69 19.92
CA LYS A 542 1.58 48.60 20.88
C LYS A 542 1.07 49.08 22.24
N MET A 543 0.03 48.44 22.74
CA MET A 543 -0.53 48.78 24.05
C MET A 543 0.39 48.31 25.17
N GLY A 544 0.36 49.03 26.28
CA GLY A 544 1.19 48.77 27.44
C GLY A 544 0.94 49.81 28.54
N PRO A 545 1.83 49.89 29.53
CA PRO A 545 1.58 50.69 30.73
C PRO A 545 1.52 52.21 30.46
N THR A 546 2.13 52.67 29.37
CA THR A 546 2.23 54.09 29.04
C THR A 546 1.37 54.49 27.82
N ALA A 547 0.83 53.51 27.08
CA ALA A 547 0.02 53.75 25.90
C ALA A 547 -1.12 52.74 25.85
N SER A 548 -2.36 53.21 25.98
CA SER A 548 -3.58 52.41 25.87
C SER A 548 -4.75 53.33 25.50
N PRO A 549 -5.78 52.83 24.80
CA PRO A 549 -6.84 53.69 24.31
C PRO A 549 -7.78 54.12 25.43
N ILE A 550 -8.48 55.24 25.23
CA ILE A 550 -9.64 55.65 26.04
C ILE A 550 -10.92 55.11 25.39
N CYS A 551 -11.91 54.73 26.19
CA CYS A 551 -13.17 54.26 25.65
C CYS A 551 -13.96 55.40 24.97
N LEU A 552 -14.78 55.06 23.99
CA LEU A 552 -15.82 55.96 23.48
C LEU A 552 -17.06 55.93 24.41
N PRO A 553 -17.84 57.02 24.51
CA PRO A 553 -19.07 57.01 25.30
C PRO A 553 -20.09 55.99 24.77
N GLY A 554 -20.89 55.44 25.68
CA GLY A 554 -22.09 54.67 25.32
C GLY A 554 -23.19 55.55 24.73
N SER A 555 -24.18 54.94 24.08
CA SER A 555 -25.33 55.65 23.50
C SER A 555 -26.41 56.01 24.53
N ALA A 556 -26.37 55.43 25.73
CA ALA A 556 -27.34 55.68 26.78
C ALA A 556 -27.27 57.13 27.32
N ALA A 557 -28.38 57.59 27.92
CA ALA A 557 -28.51 58.98 28.39
C ALA A 557 -27.41 59.36 29.41
N GLU A 558 -27.07 58.44 30.31
CA GLU A 558 -26.06 58.57 31.38
C GLU A 558 -24.64 58.91 30.92
N TYR A 559 -24.28 58.63 29.66
CA TYR A 559 -22.98 59.01 29.09
C TYR A 559 -22.92 60.49 28.66
N GLY A 560 -24.00 61.26 28.86
CA GLY A 560 -24.00 62.71 28.72
C GLY A 560 -23.66 63.35 30.06
N PRO A 561 -22.44 63.88 30.27
CA PRO A 561 -22.06 64.42 31.58
C PRO A 561 -22.93 65.62 31.96
N THR A 562 -23.31 65.68 33.23
CA THR A 562 -24.21 66.67 33.83
C THR A 562 -23.45 67.64 34.73
N GLU A 563 -24.08 68.77 35.08
CA GLU A 563 -23.43 69.79 35.92
C GLU A 563 -22.91 69.19 37.25
N GLY A 564 -21.63 69.42 37.54
CA GLY A 564 -20.95 68.91 38.73
C GLY A 564 -20.19 67.60 38.51
N ASP A 565 -20.45 66.86 37.42
CA ASP A 565 -19.65 65.69 37.06
C ASP A 565 -18.20 66.09 36.83
N LEU A 566 -17.27 65.25 37.26
CA LEU A 566 -15.86 65.59 37.23
C LEU A 566 -15.16 64.90 36.06
N GLY A 567 -14.64 65.70 35.13
CA GLY A 567 -13.76 65.23 34.07
C GLY A 567 -12.29 65.44 34.41
N LEU A 568 -11.44 64.57 33.88
CA LEU A 568 -9.99 64.73 33.89
C LEU A 568 -9.54 65.33 32.56
N ILE A 569 -8.63 66.28 32.64
CA ILE A 569 -7.93 66.86 31.49
C ILE A 569 -6.44 66.72 31.69
N SER A 570 -5.71 66.54 30.59
CA SER A 570 -4.27 66.37 30.59
C SER A 570 -3.61 66.98 29.36
N GLY A 571 -2.38 67.46 29.53
CA GLY A 571 -1.57 67.93 28.42
C GLY A 571 -0.31 68.70 28.82
N TRP A 572 0.30 69.31 27.81
CA TRP A 572 1.54 70.10 27.91
C TRP A 572 1.31 71.57 27.53
N GLY A 573 0.06 72.03 27.69
CA GLY A 573 -0.36 73.40 27.46
C GLY A 573 0.26 74.40 28.43
N ARG A 574 0.01 75.69 28.18
CA ARG A 574 0.53 76.80 28.99
C ARG A 574 -0.13 76.86 30.36
N THR A 575 0.59 77.32 31.37
CA THR A 575 -0.01 77.68 32.67
C THR A 575 -0.70 79.05 32.60
N GLU A 576 -1.43 79.43 33.66
CA GLU A 576 -2.00 80.79 33.82
C GLU A 576 -0.93 81.90 33.70
N GLU A 577 0.33 81.59 34.05
CA GLU A 577 1.50 82.47 33.94
C GLU A 577 2.12 82.49 32.53
N LYS A 578 1.51 81.78 31.56
CA LYS A 578 1.96 81.61 30.15
C LYS A 578 3.26 80.80 29.98
N ASP A 579 3.71 80.09 31.00
CA ASP A 579 4.92 79.27 30.90
C ASP A 579 4.72 78.03 30.02
N ILE A 580 5.78 77.68 29.30
CA ILE A 580 5.85 76.48 28.48
C ILE A 580 6.03 75.25 29.38
N VAL A 581 4.97 74.45 29.51
CA VAL A 581 5.02 73.19 30.25
C VAL A 581 5.66 72.10 29.40
N VAL A 582 6.71 71.46 29.93
CA VAL A 582 7.46 70.39 29.23
C VAL A 582 7.08 69.00 29.72
N ARG A 583 6.60 68.88 30.96
CA ARG A 583 6.20 67.62 31.60
C ARG A 583 4.68 67.59 31.75
N LEU A 584 4.08 66.43 31.54
CA LEU A 584 2.63 66.27 31.52
C LEU A 584 2.02 66.80 32.81
N ARG A 585 0.92 67.54 32.65
CA ARG A 585 0.08 67.96 33.77
C ARG A 585 -1.33 67.41 33.60
N GLY A 586 -1.99 67.21 34.74
CA GLY A 586 -3.37 66.77 34.81
C GLY A 586 -4.18 67.63 35.78
N ALA A 587 -5.47 67.78 35.51
CA ALA A 587 -6.41 68.46 36.40
C ALA A 587 -7.77 67.77 36.38
N LYS A 588 -8.51 67.92 37.49
CA LYS A 588 -9.90 67.46 37.60
C LYS A 588 -10.82 68.68 37.61
N VAL A 589 -11.70 68.75 36.62
CA VAL A 589 -12.56 69.93 36.36
C VAL A 589 -14.04 69.53 36.36
N PRO A 590 -14.92 70.30 37.03
CA PRO A 590 -16.35 70.03 37.03
C PRO A 590 -17.00 70.51 35.74
N VAL A 591 -17.98 69.75 35.26
CA VAL A 591 -18.89 70.16 34.19
C VAL A 591 -19.77 71.29 34.69
N ALA A 592 -20.01 72.26 33.81
CA ALA A 592 -20.78 73.47 34.06
C ALA A 592 -21.87 73.62 33.00
N THR A 593 -22.87 74.47 33.26
CA THR A 593 -23.87 74.79 32.24
C THR A 593 -23.27 75.62 31.10
N LEU A 594 -23.77 75.45 29.87
CA LEU A 594 -23.34 76.26 28.71
C LEU A 594 -23.54 77.77 28.94
N GLU A 595 -24.49 78.15 29.78
CA GLU A 595 -24.76 79.54 30.19
C GLU A 595 -23.57 80.15 30.95
N LYS A 596 -22.92 79.40 31.85
CA LYS A 596 -21.72 79.86 32.56
C LYS A 596 -20.55 80.14 31.60
N CYS A 597 -20.38 79.30 30.59
CA CYS A 597 -19.42 79.57 29.50
C CYS A 597 -19.79 80.81 28.69
N ARG A 598 -21.09 81.11 28.52
CA ARG A 598 -21.56 82.32 27.81
C ARG A 598 -21.32 83.58 28.64
N GLU A 599 -21.59 83.55 29.94
CA GLU A 599 -21.34 84.66 30.87
C GLU A 599 -19.85 85.00 30.97
N ALA A 600 -18.99 83.98 31.04
CA ALA A 600 -17.54 84.16 31.05
C ALA A 600 -16.99 84.85 29.77
N GLN A 601 -17.77 84.87 28.67
CA GLN A 601 -17.40 85.62 27.47
C GLN A 601 -17.65 87.13 27.61
N GLY A 602 -18.61 87.55 28.45
CA GLY A 602 -19.15 88.92 28.54
C GLY A 602 -18.35 89.92 29.38
N GLU A 603 -17.34 89.51 30.13
CA GLU A 603 -16.56 90.41 31.03
C GLU A 603 -15.49 91.27 30.32
N ASP A 604 -15.56 91.50 29.01
CA ASP A 604 -14.54 92.23 28.24
C ASP A 604 -15.04 93.58 27.70
N PRO A 605 -14.37 94.72 28.02
CA PRO A 605 -14.71 96.06 27.53
C PRO A 605 -14.51 96.28 26.02
N ARG A 606 -13.99 95.30 25.25
CA ARG A 606 -13.76 95.39 23.80
C ARG A 606 -14.79 94.62 22.94
N ALA A 607 -15.93 94.26 23.50
CA ALA A 607 -16.98 93.46 22.85
C ALA A 607 -17.77 94.20 21.74
N GLU A 608 -17.10 94.89 20.81
CA GLU A 608 -17.73 95.44 19.58
C GLU A 608 -17.51 94.56 18.32
N ALA A 609 -17.17 93.27 18.46
CA ALA A 609 -17.21 92.34 17.33
C ALA A 609 -17.52 90.89 17.74
N GLY A 610 -18.80 90.49 17.64
CA GLY A 610 -19.30 89.11 17.53
C GLY A 610 -18.98 88.11 18.66
N ALA A 611 -20.00 87.73 19.43
CA ALA A 611 -19.90 86.68 20.45
C ALA A 611 -19.54 85.30 19.86
N TYR A 612 -18.88 84.44 20.64
CA TYR A 612 -18.62 83.05 20.24
C TYR A 612 -19.93 82.26 20.17
N VAL A 613 -20.03 81.35 19.19
CA VAL A 613 -21.20 80.50 19.01
C VAL A 613 -21.06 79.26 19.90
N LEU A 614 -22.00 79.08 20.83
CA LEU A 614 -22.14 77.87 21.65
C LEU A 614 -23.32 77.04 21.13
N THR A 615 -23.11 75.74 20.95
CA THR A 615 -24.12 74.78 20.45
C THR A 615 -24.28 73.61 21.42
N ASP A 616 -25.33 72.80 21.23
CA ASP A 616 -25.57 71.57 22.03
C ASP A 616 -24.53 70.46 21.74
N ASN A 617 -23.65 70.67 20.75
CA ASN A 617 -22.51 69.82 20.46
C ASN A 617 -21.27 70.15 21.32
N MET A 618 -21.44 70.97 22.36
CA MET A 618 -20.36 71.43 23.22
C MET A 618 -20.67 71.13 24.69
N ILE A 619 -19.61 70.92 25.47
CA ILE A 619 -19.63 70.77 26.92
C ILE A 619 -18.88 71.97 27.51
N CYS A 620 -19.46 72.60 28.52
CA CYS A 620 -18.76 73.60 29.33
C CYS A 620 -18.18 72.91 30.57
N ALA A 621 -16.91 73.13 30.89
CA ALA A 621 -16.34 72.66 32.14
C ALA A 621 -15.28 73.63 32.67
N GLY A 622 -15.15 73.73 33.99
CA GLY A 622 -14.23 74.67 34.65
C GLY A 622 -14.89 75.45 35.79
N GLY A 623 -14.27 76.58 36.17
CA GLY A 623 -14.68 77.43 37.29
C GLY A 623 -13.51 78.26 37.83
N GLU A 624 -13.65 78.88 39.02
CA GLU A 624 -12.62 79.74 39.63
C GLU A 624 -11.27 79.01 39.84
N GLY A 625 -10.33 79.12 38.88
CA GLY A 625 -8.92 78.68 39.01
C GLY A 625 -8.53 77.37 38.32
N ALA A 626 -9.39 76.73 37.51
CA ALA A 626 -9.00 75.52 36.77
C ALA A 626 -9.73 75.40 35.43
N ASP A 627 -8.97 75.46 34.34
CA ASP A 627 -9.44 75.28 32.96
C ASP A 627 -8.32 74.69 32.09
N SER A 628 -8.70 74.04 31.00
CA SER A 628 -7.81 73.69 29.88
C SER A 628 -7.19 74.93 29.24
N CYS A 629 -5.93 74.83 28.84
CA CYS A 629 -5.15 75.95 28.32
C CYS A 629 -4.63 75.71 26.90
N GLN A 630 -4.12 76.77 26.28
CA GLN A 630 -3.46 76.65 24.98
C GLN A 630 -2.34 75.60 25.01
N GLY A 631 -2.48 74.56 24.19
CA GLY A 631 -1.57 73.42 24.07
C GLY A 631 -2.09 72.11 24.69
N ASP A 632 -3.30 72.13 25.27
CA ASP A 632 -4.08 70.92 25.57
C ASP A 632 -5.16 70.65 24.50
N SER A 633 -5.33 71.57 23.55
CA SER A 633 -6.28 71.52 22.42
C SER A 633 -6.30 70.15 21.73
N GLY A 634 -7.47 69.58 21.53
CA GLY A 634 -7.68 68.25 20.96
C GLY A 634 -7.49 67.08 21.94
N GLY A 635 -6.97 67.33 23.15
CA GLY A 635 -6.86 66.32 24.21
C GLY A 635 -8.22 65.86 24.76
N ALA A 636 -8.23 64.72 25.45
CA ALA A 636 -9.44 64.16 26.03
C ALA A 636 -9.89 64.89 27.30
N PHE A 637 -11.18 65.16 27.39
CA PHE A 637 -11.93 65.35 28.63
C PHE A 637 -12.48 63.99 29.05
N ALA A 638 -11.74 63.31 29.93
CA ALA A 638 -11.98 61.93 30.32
C ALA A 638 -12.91 61.86 31.54
N VAL A 639 -14.04 61.17 31.41
CA VAL A 639 -15.03 60.99 32.49
C VAL A 639 -15.05 59.52 32.89
N GLN A 640 -15.24 59.25 34.18
CA GLN A 640 -15.35 57.89 34.68
C GLN A 640 -16.64 57.24 34.15
N ASP A 641 -16.55 56.00 33.67
CA ASP A 641 -17.71 55.24 33.21
C ASP A 641 -18.72 55.06 34.37
N PRO A 642 -20.01 55.41 34.18
CA PRO A 642 -21.01 55.34 35.24
C PRO A 642 -21.37 53.90 35.65
N ASN A 643 -21.09 52.91 34.80
CA ASN A 643 -21.53 51.52 34.95
C ASN A 643 -20.46 50.60 35.56
N GLU A 644 -19.22 51.07 35.76
CA GLU A 644 -18.12 50.25 36.28
C GLU A 644 -17.57 50.76 37.62
N GLY A 645 -17.35 49.82 38.56
CA GLY A 645 -16.78 50.12 39.88
C GLY A 645 -15.26 50.28 39.91
N SER A 646 -14.55 49.95 38.82
CA SER A 646 -13.13 50.19 38.63
C SER A 646 -12.90 51.47 37.82
N PRO A 647 -11.75 52.16 37.92
CA PRO A 647 -11.53 53.44 37.24
C PRO A 647 -11.32 53.23 35.73
N LYS A 648 -12.42 52.97 35.01
CA LYS A 648 -12.50 52.97 33.55
C LYS A 648 -13.02 54.33 33.08
N PHE A 649 -12.37 54.90 32.07
CA PHE A 649 -12.66 56.23 31.55
C PHE A 649 -13.08 56.18 30.09
N TYR A 650 -13.98 57.09 29.73
CA TYR A 650 -14.34 57.36 28.35
C TYR A 650 -14.09 58.83 28.00
N VAL A 651 -13.90 59.10 26.71
CA VAL A 651 -13.72 60.47 26.21
C VAL A 651 -15.09 61.13 26.04
N ALA A 652 -15.53 61.89 27.05
CA ALA A 652 -16.80 62.61 27.00
C ALA A 652 -16.68 63.88 26.13
N GLY A 653 -15.51 64.52 26.16
CA GLY A 653 -15.24 65.72 25.38
C GLY A 653 -13.83 65.80 24.79
N LEU A 654 -13.65 66.67 23.81
CA LEU A 654 -12.33 67.05 23.27
C LEU A 654 -12.06 68.52 23.55
N VAL A 655 -10.89 68.86 24.07
CA VAL A 655 -10.51 70.26 24.36
C VAL A 655 -10.61 71.09 23.07
N SER A 656 -11.56 72.02 23.00
CA SER A 656 -11.79 72.82 21.79
C SER A 656 -11.19 74.21 21.95
N TRP A 657 -11.78 75.05 22.80
CA TRP A 657 -11.33 76.44 22.97
C TRP A 657 -11.66 77.00 24.37
N GLY A 658 -10.99 78.10 24.72
CA GLY A 658 -11.21 78.83 25.98
C GLY A 658 -10.65 80.25 25.89
N LYS A 659 -11.33 81.23 26.50
CA LYS A 659 -10.95 82.66 26.40
C LYS A 659 -9.76 83.00 27.31
N LYS A 660 -9.79 82.51 28.55
CA LYS A 660 -8.77 82.75 29.56
C LYS A 660 -8.50 81.46 30.33
N CYS A 661 -7.24 81.04 30.31
CA CYS A 661 -6.72 80.00 31.19
C CYS A 661 -7.16 80.24 32.64
N GLY A 662 -7.67 79.20 33.31
CA GLY A 662 -8.15 79.26 34.69
C GLY A 662 -9.61 79.71 34.88
N SER A 663 -10.44 79.70 33.83
CA SER A 663 -11.88 80.02 33.90
C SER A 663 -12.77 78.85 33.44
N TYR A 664 -13.49 78.99 32.33
CA TYR A 664 -14.31 77.94 31.74
C TYR A 664 -13.81 77.59 30.34
N GLY A 665 -13.66 76.29 30.11
CA GLY A 665 -13.28 75.68 28.85
C GLY A 665 -14.47 75.09 28.14
N VAL A 666 -14.39 75.09 26.82
CA VAL A 666 -15.39 74.49 25.94
C VAL A 666 -14.79 73.27 25.26
N TYR A 667 -15.54 72.17 25.32
CA TYR A 667 -15.12 70.87 24.81
C TYR A 667 -16.15 70.37 23.79
N THR A 668 -15.71 69.72 22.72
CA THR A 668 -16.64 69.08 21.77
C THR A 668 -17.31 67.88 22.43
N ASN A 669 -18.65 67.81 22.43
CA ASN A 669 -19.40 66.70 23.02
C ASN A 669 -19.30 65.44 22.15
N VAL A 670 -18.43 64.49 22.53
CA VAL A 670 -18.12 63.31 21.69
C VAL A 670 -19.33 62.39 21.49
N LYS A 671 -20.25 62.34 22.46
CA LYS A 671 -21.46 61.52 22.37
C LYS A 671 -22.27 61.81 21.10
N ASN A 672 -22.35 63.08 20.69
CA ASN A 672 -23.11 63.50 19.50
C ASN A 672 -22.46 63.04 18.18
N TYR A 673 -21.21 62.55 18.22
CA TYR A 673 -20.45 62.14 17.03
C TYR A 673 -20.17 60.64 16.96
N LEU A 674 -20.72 59.84 17.87
CA LEU A 674 -20.47 58.39 17.94
C LEU A 674 -20.75 57.67 16.62
N ASP A 675 -21.85 58.02 15.95
CA ASP A 675 -22.22 57.41 14.67
C ASP A 675 -21.20 57.73 13.57
N TRP A 676 -20.75 58.99 13.52
CA TRP A 676 -19.70 59.40 12.59
C TRP A 676 -18.37 58.70 12.88
N ILE A 677 -17.96 58.62 14.15
CA ILE A 677 -16.71 57.94 14.56
C ILE A 677 -16.75 56.47 14.13
N ARG A 678 -17.79 55.74 14.52
CA ARG A 678 -17.93 54.30 14.22
C ARG A 678 -18.03 54.03 12.72
N LYS A 679 -18.80 54.84 11.98
CA LYS A 679 -18.93 54.71 10.53
C LYS A 679 -17.58 54.92 9.85
N THR A 680 -16.88 55.99 10.23
CA THR A 680 -15.58 56.35 9.66
C THR A 680 -14.52 55.27 9.93
N MET A 681 -14.47 54.75 11.15
CA MET A 681 -13.54 53.67 11.50
C MET A 681 -13.82 52.38 10.72
N ARG A 682 -15.10 52.03 10.51
CA ARG A 682 -15.48 50.83 9.73
C ARG A 682 -15.17 50.97 8.24
N GLU A 683 -15.56 52.08 7.61
CA GLU A 683 -15.38 52.31 6.18
C GLU A 683 -13.90 52.42 5.79
N ALA A 684 -13.06 52.96 6.67
CA ALA A 684 -11.62 53.09 6.45
C ALA A 684 -10.83 51.80 6.76
N SER A 685 -11.48 50.77 7.30
CA SER A 685 -10.89 49.46 7.59
C SER A 685 -11.15 48.42 6.49
N ASP A 686 -12.01 48.71 5.52
CA ASP A 686 -12.29 47.82 4.37
C ASP A 686 -11.28 48.08 3.23
N PRO A 687 -10.42 47.11 2.88
CA PRO A 687 -9.41 47.28 1.82
C PRO A 687 -10.00 47.46 0.41
N GLY A 688 -11.32 47.40 0.22
CA GLY A 688 -12.01 47.58 -1.07
C GLY A 688 -12.41 49.01 -1.44
N HIS A 689 -11.98 50.04 -0.69
CA HIS A 689 -12.43 51.43 -0.88
C HIS A 689 -11.30 52.47 -1.03
N ASP A 690 -10.18 52.06 -1.64
CA ASP A 690 -9.21 52.99 -2.27
C ASP A 690 -9.45 53.13 -3.78
#